data_AF-A0A7X3RIX5-F1
#
_entry.id   AF-A0A7X3RIX5-F1
#
_cell.length_a   1.000
_cell.length_b   1.000
_cell.length_c   1.000
_cell.angle_alpha   90.00
_cell.angle_beta   90.00
_cell.angle_gamma   90.00
#
_symmetry.space_group_name_H-M   'P 1'
#
loop_
_entity.id
_entity.type
_entity.pdbx_description
1 polymer ?
#
loop_
_entity_poly.entity_id
_entity_poly.type
_entity_poly.pdbx_seq_one_letter_code
_entity_poly.pdbx_strand_id
1 'polypeptide(L)'
;MTRVLKMRTSCLGVLSVFVLMACVKANANSVDSLLARAQSDTSKPLDYRIGLLRKALRVDGDRADVCAALGVLFMQKNTPASRLRADRYIYRAIVLDPENIEYHLSYATLQRKKGFRYNARRYFEKVLSIDSTQVDAACEVGDYYLQDMLKYVDARRFDGGGSMRSFAMESVQTAANYYHYALAHDPYCRRAYYGLGMLSIEGGYKEDLIVIAQALLGRWPQDRDGLLFLGLGYYAAEKYEAAGKAFDRAYAQMDSVGQAAMTSIELLGGGDEAPALFWQKRDPLFLSLVNERKLAHRGRVAYANLRFGLPDEEIAGWETDMGKVWIRYGRYVNRVRTLIPHREIWTYEDFSMDFFSYDSVHWKLESMRDERWALVPGGWGRSQILSPNFYYPERYIDPYRDQKYGLPVQVGFFKAEEKQVKVALSWGIPKHQLQYLKLYETYQVDLDAGIFVHRSDGEEITGIRWQPEVFRDVWTDSLKERYLLGQRDLILAPGQQDADSLALSLEIRDSGKKTVGVFRDTVFVQAFPDDVISMSSVLLASHAEDGKEGIEVIPNPLRTFGADELLYIYFEIYNLIRDEFGQTDFSVTYRVGPPDLRRFSDKRDRKAIAQLGISDDRWRISVSTDYRGGDMQEPIYLSVDLSELGPGVHLLSIVVTDRQTGLQTWRETLFRIL
;
A
#
# COMPACT_ATOMS: atom_id res chain seq x y z
N MET A 1 -2.78 -109.75 -20.49
CA MET A 1 -1.48 -110.48 -20.50
C MET A 1 -0.39 -109.47 -20.85
N THR A 2 0.76 -109.28 -20.19
CA THR A 2 1.35 -109.66 -18.88
C THR A 2 2.64 -108.79 -18.71
N ARG A 3 3.34 -108.58 -17.58
CA ARG A 3 3.34 -109.17 -16.22
C ARG A 3 3.86 -108.13 -15.19
N VAL A 4 3.42 -108.29 -13.94
CA VAL A 4 3.84 -107.64 -12.68
C VAL A 4 5.37 -107.57 -12.45
N LEU A 5 5.87 -106.51 -11.79
CA LEU A 5 6.90 -106.62 -10.74
C LEU A 5 6.73 -105.57 -9.61
N LYS A 6 7.27 -105.86 -8.41
CA LYS A 6 6.96 -105.19 -7.12
C LYS A 6 8.03 -104.18 -6.65
N MET A 7 7.55 -103.17 -5.91
CA MET A 7 8.18 -102.45 -4.77
C MET A 7 9.63 -101.97 -4.87
N ARG A 8 9.83 -100.66 -4.63
CA ARG A 8 10.44 -100.17 -3.37
C ARG A 8 10.13 -98.68 -3.13
N THR A 9 9.72 -98.37 -1.90
CA THR A 9 9.62 -96.99 -1.37
C THR A 9 10.98 -96.51 -0.90
N SER A 10 11.34 -95.25 -1.23
CA SER A 10 12.55 -94.60 -0.71
C SER A 10 12.30 -93.10 -0.50
N CYS A 11 12.68 -92.57 0.66
CA CYS A 11 12.53 -91.15 0.99
C CYS A 11 13.49 -90.26 0.17
N LEU A 12 12.95 -89.36 -0.64
CA LEU A 12 13.73 -88.33 -1.37
C LEU A 12 13.07 -86.93 -1.40
N GLY A 13 11.92 -86.75 -0.74
CA GLY A 13 11.12 -85.51 -0.81
C GLY A 13 11.32 -84.49 0.31
N VAL A 14 12.13 -84.76 1.35
CA VAL A 14 12.18 -83.91 2.57
C VAL A 14 13.47 -83.08 2.68
N LEU A 15 14.63 -83.58 2.22
CA LEU A 15 15.89 -82.86 2.36
C LEU A 15 15.97 -81.59 1.48
N SER A 16 15.43 -81.65 0.26
CA SER A 16 15.44 -80.54 -0.70
C SER A 16 14.59 -79.35 -0.22
N VAL A 17 13.46 -79.59 0.45
CA VAL A 17 12.61 -78.51 1.01
C VAL A 17 13.28 -77.82 2.20
N PHE A 18 13.99 -78.56 3.06
CA PHE A 18 14.73 -77.97 4.17
C PHE A 18 15.95 -77.16 3.71
N VAL A 19 16.68 -77.61 2.68
CA VAL A 19 17.79 -76.83 2.11
C VAL A 19 17.28 -75.57 1.41
N LEU A 20 16.16 -75.63 0.68
CA LEU A 20 15.52 -74.42 0.14
C LEU A 20 15.04 -73.46 1.24
N MET A 21 14.36 -73.94 2.29
CA MET A 21 13.97 -73.08 3.41
C MET A 21 15.16 -72.49 4.17
N ALA A 22 16.26 -73.22 4.31
CA ALA A 22 17.49 -72.73 4.94
C ALA A 22 18.17 -71.67 4.06
N CYS A 23 18.29 -71.88 2.74
CA CYS A 23 18.82 -70.88 1.81
C CYS A 23 17.94 -69.63 1.75
N VAL A 24 16.61 -69.79 1.73
CA VAL A 24 15.66 -68.65 1.79
C VAL A 24 15.79 -67.88 3.11
N LYS A 25 15.96 -68.57 4.26
CA LYS A 25 16.20 -67.91 5.56
C LYS A 25 17.57 -67.25 5.69
N ALA A 26 18.60 -67.80 5.06
CA ALA A 26 19.93 -67.18 4.98
C ALA A 26 19.88 -65.92 4.11
N ASN A 27 19.24 -66.00 2.94
CA ASN A 27 19.09 -64.89 2.01
C ASN A 27 18.16 -63.78 2.58
N ALA A 28 17.15 -64.12 3.38
CA ALA A 28 16.27 -63.17 4.07
C ALA A 28 16.94 -62.39 5.23
N ASN A 29 18.18 -62.73 5.60
CA ASN A 29 18.98 -62.02 6.61
C ASN A 29 20.31 -61.50 6.04
N SER A 30 20.51 -61.51 4.72
CA SER A 30 21.65 -60.84 4.08
C SER A 30 21.56 -59.32 4.31
N VAL A 31 22.72 -58.65 4.26
CA VAL A 31 22.82 -57.20 4.44
C VAL A 31 21.88 -56.47 3.46
N ASP A 32 21.92 -56.85 2.19
CA ASP A 32 21.14 -56.23 1.12
C ASP A 32 19.63 -56.51 1.29
N SER A 33 19.24 -57.71 1.72
CA SER A 33 17.83 -58.05 2.01
C SER A 33 17.27 -57.24 3.20
N LEU A 34 18.08 -57.05 4.24
CA LEU A 34 17.73 -56.24 5.41
C LEU A 34 17.65 -54.75 5.06
N LEU A 35 18.55 -54.24 4.23
CA LEU A 35 18.55 -52.86 3.71
C LEU A 35 17.33 -52.61 2.83
N ALA A 36 17.11 -53.45 1.81
CA ALA A 36 15.99 -53.34 0.89
C ALA A 36 14.64 -53.37 1.64
N ARG A 37 14.47 -54.28 2.61
CA ARG A 37 13.24 -54.34 3.43
C ARG A 37 13.08 -53.13 4.35
N ALA A 38 14.16 -52.56 4.86
CA ALA A 38 14.10 -51.32 5.64
C ALA A 38 13.77 -50.09 4.79
N GLN A 39 14.11 -50.10 3.50
CA GLN A 39 13.79 -49.02 2.56
C GLN A 39 12.37 -49.13 2.01
N SER A 40 11.95 -50.32 1.54
CA SER A 40 10.68 -50.52 0.83
C SER A 40 9.44 -50.57 1.73
N ASP A 41 9.54 -51.14 2.94
CA ASP A 41 8.39 -51.29 3.84
C ASP A 41 8.16 -50.02 4.69
N THR A 42 7.77 -48.93 4.00
CA THR A 42 7.46 -47.63 4.61
C THR A 42 6.24 -47.67 5.53
N SER A 43 5.42 -48.73 5.46
CA SER A 43 4.28 -48.97 6.35
C SER A 43 4.69 -49.23 7.80
N LYS A 44 5.96 -49.62 8.06
CA LYS A 44 6.42 -49.97 9.40
C LYS A 44 6.96 -48.76 10.16
N PRO A 45 6.76 -48.72 11.50
CA PRO A 45 7.34 -47.69 12.36
C PRO A 45 8.85 -47.56 12.18
N LEU A 46 9.36 -46.34 12.29
CA LEU A 46 10.79 -46.03 12.13
C LEU A 46 11.69 -46.92 13.00
N ASP A 47 11.29 -47.21 14.25
CA ASP A 47 12.08 -48.06 15.15
C ASP A 47 12.17 -49.53 14.69
N TYR A 48 11.16 -50.05 13.99
CA TYR A 48 11.25 -51.38 13.36
C TYR A 48 12.29 -51.38 12.24
N ARG A 49 12.22 -50.37 11.35
CA ARG A 49 13.12 -50.21 10.19
C ARG A 49 14.58 -49.96 10.65
N ILE A 50 14.78 -49.11 11.66
CA ILE A 50 16.04 -48.92 12.40
C ILE A 50 16.55 -50.25 12.98
N GLY A 51 15.66 -51.09 13.52
CA GLY A 51 15.97 -52.42 14.02
C GLY A 51 16.51 -53.39 12.96
N LEU A 52 16.08 -53.25 11.70
CA LEU A 52 16.61 -54.05 10.58
C LEU A 52 18.01 -53.61 10.18
N LEU A 53 18.23 -52.31 9.99
CA LEU A 53 19.54 -51.76 9.64
C LEU A 53 20.59 -51.98 10.75
N ARG A 54 20.16 -51.95 12.01
CA ARG A 54 21.00 -52.37 13.16
C ARG A 54 21.31 -53.87 13.20
N LYS A 55 20.59 -54.72 12.47
CA LYS A 55 20.98 -56.13 12.26
C LYS A 55 21.96 -56.25 11.09
N ALA A 56 21.71 -55.52 9.99
CA ALA A 56 22.63 -55.44 8.87
C ALA A 56 24.04 -55.00 9.32
N LEU A 57 24.15 -53.93 10.13
CA LEU A 57 25.45 -53.47 10.70
C LEU A 57 26.12 -54.43 11.72
N ARG A 58 25.47 -55.53 12.12
CA ARG A 58 26.14 -56.61 12.89
C ARG A 58 26.70 -57.71 12.00
N VAL A 59 26.18 -57.84 10.78
CA VAL A 59 26.67 -58.77 9.78
C VAL A 59 27.86 -58.14 9.04
N ASP A 60 27.76 -56.84 8.72
CA ASP A 60 28.81 -56.06 8.10
C ASP A 60 28.85 -54.64 8.68
N GLY A 61 29.88 -54.32 9.45
CA GLY A 61 29.98 -53.10 10.25
C GLY A 61 30.41 -51.84 9.49
N ASP A 62 30.92 -52.00 8.26
CA ASP A 62 31.53 -50.93 7.46
C ASP A 62 30.81 -50.71 6.12
N ARG A 63 29.53 -51.07 6.05
CA ARG A 63 28.63 -50.77 4.93
C ARG A 63 28.14 -49.31 4.97
N ALA A 64 28.63 -48.52 4.03
CA ALA A 64 28.33 -47.08 3.92
C ALA A 64 26.83 -46.82 3.64
N ASP A 65 26.23 -47.60 2.74
CA ASP A 65 24.82 -47.53 2.37
C ASP A 65 23.87 -47.84 3.54
N VAL A 66 24.20 -48.88 4.33
CA VAL A 66 23.46 -49.22 5.56
C VAL A 66 23.63 -48.14 6.63
N CYS A 67 24.85 -47.57 6.78
CA CYS A 67 25.10 -46.43 7.67
C CYS A 67 24.28 -45.21 7.27
N ALA A 68 24.27 -44.83 5.98
CA ALA A 68 23.52 -43.70 5.46
C ALA A 68 22.01 -43.89 5.68
N ALA A 69 21.45 -45.04 5.29
CA ALA A 69 20.04 -45.36 5.48
C ALA A 69 19.63 -45.31 6.97
N LEU A 70 20.46 -45.84 7.87
CA LEU A 70 20.21 -45.78 9.32
C LEU A 70 20.25 -44.35 9.84
N GLY A 71 21.19 -43.55 9.32
CA GLY A 71 21.30 -42.13 9.59
C GLY A 71 20.06 -41.34 9.16
N VAL A 72 19.56 -41.57 7.94
CA VAL A 72 18.33 -40.95 7.41
C VAL A 72 17.11 -41.31 8.26
N LEU A 73 16.94 -42.57 8.68
CA LEU A 73 15.84 -42.94 9.58
C LEU A 73 15.94 -42.25 10.96
N PHE A 74 17.14 -42.04 11.50
CA PHE A 74 17.31 -41.26 12.71
C PHE A 74 17.05 -39.76 12.50
N MET A 75 17.39 -39.21 11.33
CA MET A 75 17.05 -37.84 10.95
C MET A 75 15.53 -37.65 10.84
N GLN A 76 14.80 -38.63 10.30
CA GLN A 76 13.33 -38.63 10.22
C GLN A 76 12.66 -38.61 11.60
N LYS A 77 13.24 -39.24 12.63
CA LYS A 77 12.73 -39.15 14.02
C LYS A 77 12.83 -37.73 14.60
N ASN A 78 13.66 -36.86 14.02
CA ASN A 78 13.78 -35.42 14.28
C ASN A 78 13.94 -34.91 15.72
N THR A 79 14.21 -35.76 16.72
CA THR A 79 14.49 -35.35 18.11
C THR A 79 15.97 -34.98 18.28
N PRO A 80 16.37 -34.18 19.29
CA PRO A 80 17.78 -33.84 19.52
C PRO A 80 18.69 -35.08 19.64
N ALA A 81 18.25 -36.09 20.39
CA ALA A 81 18.97 -37.35 20.55
C ALA A 81 19.01 -38.20 19.26
N SER A 82 18.00 -38.10 18.39
CA SER A 82 18.02 -38.79 17.09
C SER A 82 18.89 -38.06 16.07
N ARG A 83 18.89 -36.72 16.04
CA ARG A 83 19.80 -35.91 15.20
C ARG A 83 21.28 -36.20 15.53
N LEU A 84 21.64 -36.36 16.81
CA LEU A 84 23.00 -36.77 17.22
C LEU A 84 23.37 -38.20 16.76
N ARG A 85 22.41 -39.12 16.71
CA ARG A 85 22.63 -40.48 16.16
C ARG A 85 22.76 -40.46 14.65
N ALA A 86 21.90 -39.69 13.97
CA ALA A 86 21.95 -39.48 12.53
C ALA A 86 23.33 -38.95 12.13
N ASP A 87 23.85 -37.96 12.85
CA ASP A 87 25.15 -37.34 12.59
C ASP A 87 26.28 -38.37 12.54
N ARG A 88 26.36 -39.22 13.57
CA ARG A 88 27.34 -40.31 13.65
C ARG A 88 27.24 -41.29 12.47
N TYR A 89 26.03 -41.70 12.09
CA TYR A 89 25.86 -42.72 11.05
C TYR A 89 26.05 -42.17 9.63
N ILE A 90 25.52 -40.98 9.33
CA ILE A 90 25.72 -40.35 8.01
C ILE A 90 27.18 -39.92 7.84
N TYR A 91 27.83 -39.36 8.88
CA TYR A 91 29.25 -39.03 8.80
C TYR A 91 30.13 -40.27 8.60
N ARG A 92 29.81 -41.41 9.24
CA ARG A 92 30.52 -42.68 8.98
C ARG A 92 30.33 -43.14 7.53
N ALA A 93 29.14 -42.97 6.95
CA ALA A 93 28.92 -43.27 5.53
C ALA A 93 29.81 -42.41 4.61
N ILE A 94 29.93 -41.10 4.87
CA ILE A 94 30.84 -40.20 4.14
C ILE A 94 32.31 -40.61 4.31
N VAL A 95 32.72 -41.06 5.49
CA VAL A 95 34.11 -41.54 5.71
C VAL A 95 34.41 -42.83 4.92
N LEU A 96 33.40 -43.69 4.73
CA LEU A 96 33.52 -44.95 4.00
C LEU A 96 33.43 -44.77 2.48
N ASP A 97 32.68 -43.78 2.00
CA ASP A 97 32.54 -43.42 0.58
C ASP A 97 32.50 -41.88 0.41
N PRO A 98 33.67 -41.22 0.30
CA PRO A 98 33.78 -39.76 0.35
C PRO A 98 33.25 -39.00 -0.87
N GLU A 99 32.99 -39.67 -1.98
CA GLU A 99 32.47 -39.05 -3.22
C GLU A 99 30.98 -39.36 -3.45
N ASN A 100 30.30 -39.94 -2.46
CA ASN A 100 28.88 -40.26 -2.54
C ASN A 100 27.98 -39.03 -2.32
N ILE A 101 27.35 -38.55 -3.39
CA ILE A 101 26.48 -37.37 -3.39
C ILE A 101 25.33 -37.49 -2.37
N GLU A 102 24.64 -38.64 -2.32
CA GLU A 102 23.51 -38.88 -1.43
C GLU A 102 23.88 -38.76 0.05
N TYR A 103 25.10 -39.13 0.41
CA TYR A 103 25.57 -39.08 1.80
C TYR A 103 25.88 -37.63 2.20
N HIS A 104 26.51 -36.85 1.31
CA HIS A 104 26.72 -35.41 1.51
C HIS A 104 25.40 -34.63 1.55
N LEU A 105 24.45 -34.89 0.64
CA LEU A 105 23.10 -34.30 0.66
C LEU A 105 22.36 -34.61 1.97
N SER A 106 22.40 -35.87 2.42
CA SER A 106 21.80 -36.30 3.68
C SER A 106 22.44 -35.61 4.89
N TYR A 107 23.76 -35.41 4.88
CA TYR A 107 24.48 -34.75 5.96
C TYR A 107 24.26 -33.23 5.96
N ALA A 108 24.29 -32.58 4.80
CA ALA A 108 23.97 -31.16 4.64
C ALA A 108 22.58 -30.84 5.18
N THR A 109 21.58 -31.64 4.79
CA THR A 109 20.20 -31.58 5.30
C THR A 109 20.15 -31.77 6.81
N LEU A 110 20.91 -32.72 7.37
CA LEU A 110 20.98 -32.90 8.82
C LEU A 110 21.60 -31.69 9.53
N GLN A 111 22.68 -31.12 9.00
CA GLN A 111 23.30 -29.91 9.58
C GLN A 111 22.33 -28.72 9.53
N ARG A 112 21.55 -28.57 8.44
CA ARG A 112 20.46 -27.58 8.34
C ARG A 112 19.43 -27.79 9.45
N LYS A 113 18.93 -29.02 9.64
CA LYS A 113 18.00 -29.38 10.74
C LYS A 113 18.59 -29.25 12.15
N LYS A 114 19.91 -29.17 12.29
CA LYS A 114 20.60 -28.88 13.57
C LYS A 114 20.82 -27.37 13.81
N GLY A 115 20.47 -26.52 12.84
CA GLY A 115 20.77 -25.07 12.88
C GLY A 115 22.20 -24.71 12.47
N PHE A 116 23.04 -25.70 12.10
CA PHE A 116 24.44 -25.49 11.75
C PHE A 116 24.60 -25.10 10.27
N ARG A 117 24.06 -23.93 9.91
CA ARG A 117 23.96 -23.42 8.53
C ARG A 117 25.31 -23.39 7.79
N TYR A 118 26.38 -22.95 8.45
CA TYR A 118 27.74 -22.94 7.85
C TYR A 118 28.20 -24.34 7.45
N ASN A 119 27.97 -25.35 8.31
CA ASN A 119 28.30 -26.73 7.98
C ASN A 119 27.40 -27.24 6.85
N ALA A 120 26.09 -26.98 6.90
CA ALA A 120 25.14 -27.38 5.85
C ALA A 120 25.60 -26.87 4.47
N ARG A 121 25.89 -25.57 4.36
CA ARG A 121 26.41 -24.91 3.16
C ARG A 121 27.66 -25.61 2.63
N ARG A 122 28.66 -25.88 3.48
CA ARG A 122 29.90 -26.55 3.06
C ARG A 122 29.68 -27.95 2.47
N TYR A 123 28.69 -28.69 2.96
CA TYR A 123 28.36 -30.01 2.40
C TYR A 123 27.53 -29.90 1.10
N PHE A 124 26.68 -28.89 0.95
CA PHE A 124 26.06 -28.58 -0.36
C PHE A 124 27.10 -28.07 -1.39
N GLU A 125 28.08 -27.27 -0.97
CA GLU A 125 29.24 -26.86 -1.80
C GLU A 125 30.07 -28.10 -2.23
N LYS A 126 30.25 -29.11 -1.36
CA LYS A 126 30.88 -30.40 -1.73
C LYS A 126 30.02 -31.18 -2.72
N VAL A 127 28.69 -31.26 -2.54
CA VAL A 127 27.78 -31.89 -3.52
C VAL A 127 27.98 -31.29 -4.91
N LEU A 128 27.93 -29.96 -5.03
CA LEU A 128 28.11 -29.24 -6.30
C LEU A 128 29.51 -29.43 -6.92
N SER A 129 30.54 -29.73 -6.11
CA SER A 129 31.88 -30.05 -6.61
C SER A 129 32.02 -31.48 -7.13
N ILE A 130 31.09 -32.38 -6.78
CA ILE A 130 31.05 -33.77 -7.27
C ILE A 130 30.13 -33.86 -8.50
N ASP A 131 28.91 -33.36 -8.35
CA ASP A 131 27.92 -33.23 -9.42
C ASP A 131 27.35 -31.81 -9.40
N SER A 132 27.74 -31.05 -10.43
CA SER A 132 27.39 -29.66 -10.58
C SER A 132 25.91 -29.47 -10.98
N THR A 133 25.26 -30.51 -11.51
CA THR A 133 23.85 -30.44 -11.97
C THR A 133 22.81 -30.42 -10.83
N GLN A 134 23.25 -30.48 -9.57
CA GLN A 134 22.40 -30.56 -8.37
C GLN A 134 21.74 -29.21 -8.02
N VAL A 135 20.69 -28.86 -8.76
CA VAL A 135 19.92 -27.60 -8.64
C VAL A 135 19.48 -27.28 -7.21
N ASP A 136 18.97 -28.26 -6.46
CA ASP A 136 18.53 -28.04 -5.07
C ASP A 136 19.70 -27.68 -4.15
N ALA A 137 20.88 -28.27 -4.35
CA ALA A 137 22.08 -27.91 -3.59
C ALA A 137 22.54 -26.49 -3.93
N ALA A 138 22.45 -26.06 -5.19
CA ALA A 138 22.73 -24.67 -5.59
C ALA A 138 21.76 -23.69 -4.91
N CYS A 139 20.46 -24.00 -4.87
CA CYS A 139 19.48 -23.19 -4.16
C CYS A 139 19.70 -23.16 -2.63
N GLU A 140 20.09 -24.26 -1.99
CA GLU A 140 20.42 -24.26 -0.56
C GLU A 140 21.65 -23.39 -0.23
N VAL A 141 22.66 -23.36 -1.11
CA VAL A 141 23.80 -22.45 -0.97
C VAL A 141 23.40 -21.00 -1.26
N GLY A 142 22.57 -20.75 -2.28
CA GLY A 142 21.98 -19.44 -2.56
C GLY A 142 21.21 -18.88 -1.35
N ASP A 143 20.34 -19.70 -0.75
CA ASP A 143 19.54 -19.35 0.43
C ASP A 143 20.41 -19.05 1.66
N TYR A 144 21.53 -19.75 1.83
CA TYR A 144 22.51 -19.41 2.87
C TYR A 144 23.02 -17.97 2.69
N TYR A 145 23.47 -17.62 1.48
CA TYR A 145 24.03 -16.29 1.21
C TYR A 145 22.94 -15.20 1.18
N LEU A 146 21.72 -15.53 0.76
CA LEU A 146 20.55 -14.66 0.93
C LEU A 146 20.30 -14.37 2.42
N GLN A 147 20.34 -15.37 3.31
CA GLN A 147 20.15 -15.15 4.74
C GLN A 147 21.27 -14.33 5.39
N ASP A 148 22.54 -14.55 5.03
CA ASP A 148 23.64 -13.71 5.50
C ASP A 148 23.53 -12.27 4.92
N MET A 149 23.10 -12.10 3.66
CA MET A 149 22.76 -10.78 3.09
C MET A 149 21.67 -10.09 3.91
N LEU A 150 20.50 -10.72 4.11
CA LEU A 150 19.36 -10.15 4.84
C LEU A 150 19.75 -9.74 6.26
N LYS A 151 20.64 -10.49 6.90
CA LYS A 151 21.21 -10.22 8.22
C LYS A 151 22.14 -9.00 8.24
N TYR A 152 22.94 -8.78 7.19
CA TYR A 152 23.98 -7.73 7.18
C TYR A 152 23.67 -6.46 6.35
N VAL A 153 22.76 -6.49 5.36
CA VAL A 153 22.61 -5.43 4.33
C VAL A 153 22.37 -4.02 4.88
N ASP A 154 21.43 -3.87 5.82
CA ASP A 154 21.19 -2.61 6.53
C ASP A 154 21.77 -2.63 7.95
N ALA A 155 22.56 -3.64 8.34
CA ALA A 155 23.07 -3.74 9.70
C ALA A 155 24.29 -2.84 9.93
N ARG A 156 24.24 -2.08 11.02
CA ARG A 156 25.42 -1.47 11.67
C ARG A 156 25.82 -2.30 12.89
N ARG A 157 27.10 -2.29 13.25
CA ARG A 157 27.55 -2.92 14.49
C ARG A 157 27.11 -2.08 15.69
N PHE A 158 26.84 -2.75 16.81
CA PHE A 158 26.38 -2.11 18.05
C PHE A 158 27.50 -1.38 18.82
N ASP A 159 28.76 -1.70 18.54
CA ASP A 159 29.96 -1.09 19.13
C ASP A 159 30.37 0.25 18.47
N GLY A 160 29.55 0.76 17.54
CA GLY A 160 29.90 1.94 16.73
C GLY A 160 30.82 1.62 15.53
N GLY A 161 31.23 0.35 15.36
CA GLY A 161 31.88 -0.11 14.14
C GLY A 161 30.98 0.08 12.91
N GLY A 162 31.59 0.43 11.79
CA GLY A 162 30.90 0.90 10.57
C GLY A 162 29.91 -0.10 9.95
N SER A 163 29.30 0.34 8.83
CA SER A 163 28.31 -0.46 8.09
C SER A 163 28.83 -1.85 7.73
N MET A 164 28.00 -2.88 7.92
CA MET A 164 28.30 -4.26 7.50
C MET A 164 27.95 -4.51 6.02
N ARG A 165 27.58 -3.47 5.26
CA ARG A 165 27.09 -3.58 3.88
C ARG A 165 28.09 -4.23 2.93
N SER A 166 29.41 -4.10 3.12
CA SER A 166 30.40 -4.77 2.28
C SER A 166 30.27 -6.30 2.31
N PHE A 167 30.16 -6.90 3.51
CA PHE A 167 29.90 -8.34 3.69
C PHE A 167 28.56 -8.77 3.09
N ALA A 168 27.55 -7.90 3.17
CA ALA A 168 26.26 -8.14 2.53
C ALA A 168 26.35 -8.13 1.00
N MET A 169 27.07 -7.18 0.39
CA MET A 169 27.22 -7.10 -1.08
C MET A 169 27.96 -8.30 -1.67
N GLU A 170 28.99 -8.82 -0.99
CA GLU A 170 29.63 -10.10 -1.37
C GLU A 170 28.62 -11.27 -1.32
N SER A 171 27.76 -11.27 -0.31
CA SER A 171 26.68 -12.26 -0.16
C SER A 171 25.59 -12.10 -1.22
N VAL A 172 25.22 -10.87 -1.63
CA VAL A 172 24.29 -10.59 -2.75
C VAL A 172 24.80 -11.25 -4.01
N GLN A 173 26.04 -10.95 -4.41
CA GLN A 173 26.60 -11.46 -5.67
C GLN A 173 26.71 -12.99 -5.63
N THR A 174 27.15 -13.55 -4.52
CA THR A 174 27.27 -15.00 -4.37
C THR A 174 25.91 -15.70 -4.43
N ALA A 175 24.90 -15.17 -3.74
CA ALA A 175 23.54 -15.70 -3.80
C ALA A 175 22.96 -15.63 -5.22
N ALA A 176 23.07 -14.47 -5.89
CA ALA A 176 22.61 -14.29 -7.26
C ALA A 176 23.28 -15.27 -8.23
N ASN A 177 24.60 -15.46 -8.11
CA ASN A 177 25.34 -16.44 -8.92
C ASN A 177 24.77 -17.86 -8.75
N TYR A 178 24.51 -18.32 -7.53
CA TYR A 178 23.95 -19.65 -7.28
C TYR A 178 22.51 -19.81 -7.79
N TYR A 179 21.67 -18.77 -7.70
CA TYR A 179 20.32 -18.83 -8.26
C TYR A 179 20.31 -18.79 -9.80
N HIS A 180 21.15 -17.97 -10.44
CA HIS A 180 21.33 -18.00 -11.88
C HIS A 180 21.91 -19.33 -12.36
N TYR A 181 22.83 -19.92 -11.59
CA TYR A 181 23.38 -21.24 -11.83
C TYR A 181 22.30 -22.34 -11.76
N ALA A 182 21.43 -22.29 -10.74
CA ALA A 182 20.26 -23.16 -10.64
C ALA A 182 19.33 -23.03 -11.85
N LEU A 183 18.99 -21.79 -12.27
CA LEU A 183 18.13 -21.53 -13.43
C LEU A 183 18.76 -21.91 -14.79
N ALA A 184 20.09 -21.97 -14.87
CA ALA A 184 20.79 -22.42 -16.07
C ALA A 184 20.71 -23.95 -16.26
N HIS A 185 20.56 -24.70 -15.17
CA HIS A 185 20.41 -26.17 -15.19
C HIS A 185 18.94 -26.61 -15.17
N ASP A 186 18.09 -25.92 -14.39
CA ASP A 186 16.63 -26.07 -14.41
C ASP A 186 15.93 -24.69 -14.44
N PRO A 187 15.49 -24.25 -15.63
CA PRO A 187 14.65 -23.05 -15.77
C PRO A 187 13.29 -23.15 -15.06
N TYR A 188 12.89 -24.30 -14.54
CA TYR A 188 11.67 -24.50 -13.75
C TYR A 188 11.90 -24.47 -12.22
N CYS A 189 13.10 -24.11 -11.75
CA CYS A 189 13.38 -23.96 -10.33
C CYS A 189 12.75 -22.68 -9.73
N ARG A 190 11.48 -22.77 -9.26
CA ARG A 190 10.76 -21.66 -8.60
C ARG A 190 11.52 -21.01 -7.45
N ARG A 191 12.22 -21.81 -6.63
CA ARG A 191 13.00 -21.34 -5.47
C ARG A 191 14.08 -20.32 -5.88
N ALA A 192 14.73 -20.52 -7.03
CA ALA A 192 15.73 -19.59 -7.53
C ALA A 192 15.12 -18.24 -7.95
N TYR A 193 13.93 -18.23 -8.56
CA TYR A 193 13.21 -16.98 -8.85
C TYR A 193 12.80 -16.23 -7.57
N TYR A 194 12.34 -16.93 -6.53
CA TYR A 194 12.02 -16.30 -5.25
C TYR A 194 13.26 -15.71 -4.58
N GLY A 195 14.38 -16.44 -4.61
CA GLY A 195 15.66 -15.97 -4.11
C GLY A 195 16.15 -14.70 -4.81
N LEU A 196 16.14 -14.70 -6.15
CA LEU A 196 16.47 -13.53 -6.96
C LEU A 196 15.49 -12.37 -6.70
N GLY A 197 14.19 -12.63 -6.60
CA GLY A 197 13.18 -11.62 -6.26
C GLY A 197 13.43 -10.96 -4.90
N MET A 198 13.81 -11.75 -3.88
CA MET A 198 14.18 -11.22 -2.56
C MET A 198 15.48 -10.41 -2.59
N LEU A 199 16.49 -10.84 -3.34
CA LEU A 199 17.71 -10.05 -3.58
C LEU A 199 17.38 -8.70 -4.25
N SER A 200 16.51 -8.70 -5.24
CA SER A 200 16.11 -7.48 -5.97
C SER A 200 15.28 -6.52 -5.10
N ILE A 201 14.34 -7.02 -4.30
CA ILE A 201 13.58 -6.20 -3.32
C ILE A 201 14.53 -5.50 -2.34
N GLU A 202 15.40 -6.26 -1.67
CA GLU A 202 16.23 -5.73 -0.58
C GLU A 202 17.43 -4.90 -1.10
N GLY A 203 17.88 -5.17 -2.34
CA GLY A 203 18.84 -4.33 -3.05
C GLY A 203 18.25 -3.04 -3.65
N GLY A 204 16.91 -2.92 -3.73
CA GLY A 204 16.22 -1.80 -4.39
C GLY A 204 16.22 -1.86 -5.93
N TYR A 205 16.55 -3.02 -6.50
CA TYR A 205 16.64 -3.26 -7.95
C TYR A 205 15.26 -3.52 -8.55
N LYS A 206 14.41 -2.49 -8.56
CA LYS A 206 13.00 -2.54 -8.98
C LYS A 206 12.80 -2.99 -10.43
N GLU A 207 13.68 -2.60 -11.36
CA GLU A 207 13.65 -3.06 -12.75
C GLU A 207 13.92 -4.57 -12.85
N ASP A 208 14.97 -5.06 -12.21
CA ASP A 208 15.33 -6.49 -12.19
C ASP A 208 14.21 -7.32 -11.55
N LEU A 209 13.63 -6.83 -10.46
CA LEU A 209 12.49 -7.45 -9.79
C LEU A 209 11.30 -7.67 -10.73
N ILE A 210 10.96 -6.66 -11.55
CA ILE A 210 9.89 -6.78 -12.56
C ILE A 210 10.26 -7.86 -13.58
N VAL A 211 11.49 -7.88 -14.09
CA VAL A 211 11.95 -8.87 -15.10
C VAL A 211 11.95 -10.30 -14.53
N ILE A 212 12.47 -10.50 -13.31
CA ILE A 212 12.50 -11.79 -12.61
C ILE A 212 11.07 -12.30 -12.35
N ALA A 213 10.19 -11.43 -11.86
CA ALA A 213 8.79 -11.79 -11.61
C ALA A 213 8.02 -12.10 -12.91
N GLN A 214 8.26 -11.35 -13.99
CA GLN A 214 7.71 -11.67 -15.31
C GLN A 214 8.22 -13.01 -15.86
N ALA A 215 9.51 -13.32 -15.70
CA ALA A 215 10.09 -14.60 -16.14
C ALA A 215 9.54 -15.81 -15.37
N LEU A 216 9.28 -15.64 -14.06
CA LEU A 216 8.57 -16.61 -13.22
C LEU A 216 7.11 -16.77 -13.68
N LEU A 217 6.37 -15.67 -13.83
CA LEU A 217 4.95 -15.70 -14.21
C LEU A 217 4.70 -16.16 -15.66
N GLY A 218 5.70 -16.05 -16.55
CA GLY A 218 5.65 -16.67 -17.88
C GLY A 218 5.62 -18.21 -17.85
N ARG A 219 6.05 -18.82 -16.74
CA ARG A 219 6.02 -20.29 -16.51
C ARG A 219 4.85 -20.70 -15.62
N TRP A 220 4.52 -19.90 -14.60
CA TRP A 220 3.38 -20.13 -13.71
C TRP A 220 2.53 -18.84 -13.59
N PRO A 221 1.58 -18.58 -14.51
CA PRO A 221 0.83 -17.31 -14.56
C PRO A 221 -0.05 -17.00 -13.34
N GLN A 222 -0.28 -17.99 -12.49
CA GLN A 222 -1.07 -17.92 -11.24
C GLN A 222 -0.19 -18.09 -9.99
N ASP A 223 1.14 -18.03 -10.11
CA ASP A 223 2.01 -18.12 -8.95
C ASP A 223 1.83 -16.89 -8.04
N ARG A 224 1.24 -17.12 -6.85
CA ARG A 224 0.88 -16.07 -5.89
C ARG A 224 2.08 -15.19 -5.57
N ASP A 225 3.20 -15.79 -5.23
CA ASP A 225 4.38 -15.05 -4.75
C ASP A 225 5.06 -14.31 -5.90
N GLY A 226 5.09 -14.89 -7.11
CA GLY A 226 5.47 -14.17 -8.33
C GLY A 226 4.61 -12.93 -8.61
N LEU A 227 3.29 -13.00 -8.37
CA LEU A 227 2.39 -11.85 -8.51
C LEU A 227 2.64 -10.77 -7.44
N LEU A 228 2.99 -11.18 -6.21
CA LEU A 228 3.41 -10.27 -5.14
C LEU A 228 4.75 -9.58 -5.45
N PHE A 229 5.75 -10.32 -5.94
CA PHE A 229 7.02 -9.76 -6.43
C PHE A 229 6.79 -8.74 -7.56
N LEU A 230 5.93 -9.07 -8.54
CA LEU A 230 5.60 -8.17 -9.64
C LEU A 230 4.90 -6.88 -9.16
N GLY A 231 3.93 -7.00 -8.25
CA GLY A 231 3.24 -5.86 -7.64
C GLY A 231 4.19 -4.95 -6.87
N LEU A 232 5.12 -5.53 -6.10
CA LEU A 232 6.17 -4.79 -5.40
C LEU A 232 7.13 -4.08 -6.36
N GLY A 233 7.55 -4.74 -7.45
CA GLY A 233 8.39 -4.15 -8.48
C GLY A 233 7.73 -2.96 -9.17
N TYR A 234 6.47 -3.10 -9.60
CA TYR A 234 5.72 -1.98 -10.18
C TYR A 234 5.47 -0.85 -9.17
N TYR A 235 5.19 -1.17 -7.90
CA TYR A 235 4.98 -0.16 -6.85
C TYR A 235 6.27 0.64 -6.60
N ALA A 236 7.41 -0.04 -6.47
CA ALA A 236 8.72 0.61 -6.32
C ALA A 236 9.13 1.44 -7.55
N ALA A 237 8.64 1.07 -8.74
CA ALA A 237 8.84 1.80 -9.99
C ALA A 237 7.77 2.87 -10.28
N GLU A 238 6.96 3.25 -9.28
CA GLU A 238 5.89 4.27 -9.36
C GLU A 238 4.79 3.95 -10.41
N LYS A 239 4.71 2.70 -10.88
CA LYS A 239 3.71 2.20 -11.83
C LYS A 239 2.46 1.71 -11.10
N TYR A 240 1.82 2.60 -10.36
CA TYR A 240 0.81 2.24 -9.35
C TYR A 240 -0.39 1.45 -9.92
N GLU A 241 -0.90 1.79 -11.11
CA GLU A 241 -1.99 1.03 -11.74
C GLU A 241 -1.58 -0.42 -12.08
N ALA A 242 -0.37 -0.61 -12.60
CA ALA A 242 0.18 -1.93 -12.91
C ALA A 242 0.44 -2.75 -11.62
N ALA A 243 0.89 -2.08 -10.55
CA ALA A 243 1.02 -2.69 -9.23
C ALA A 243 -0.34 -3.14 -8.67
N GLY A 244 -1.38 -2.31 -8.79
CA GLY A 244 -2.74 -2.65 -8.40
C GLY A 244 -3.22 -3.93 -9.09
N LYS A 245 -3.16 -3.95 -10.43
CA LYS A 245 -3.50 -5.13 -11.26
C LYS A 245 -2.72 -6.39 -10.87
N ALA A 246 -1.44 -6.27 -10.52
CA ALA A 246 -0.64 -7.41 -10.06
C ALA A 246 -1.09 -7.91 -8.67
N PHE A 247 -1.36 -7.02 -7.72
CA PHE A 247 -1.88 -7.39 -6.40
C PHE A 247 -3.33 -7.93 -6.45
N ASP A 248 -4.16 -7.49 -7.40
CA ASP A 248 -5.51 -8.02 -7.60
C ASP A 248 -5.47 -9.47 -8.10
N ARG A 249 -4.57 -9.75 -9.05
CA ARG A 249 -4.28 -11.13 -9.47
C ARG A 249 -3.75 -11.97 -8.31
N ALA A 250 -2.84 -11.43 -7.49
CA ALA A 250 -2.29 -12.15 -6.32
C ALA A 250 -3.39 -12.46 -5.29
N TYR A 251 -4.24 -11.48 -4.98
CA TYR A 251 -5.38 -11.60 -4.07
C TYR A 251 -6.34 -12.71 -4.52
N ALA A 252 -6.62 -12.82 -5.83
CA ALA A 252 -7.46 -13.89 -6.37
C ALA A 252 -6.86 -15.31 -6.25
N GLN A 253 -5.56 -15.44 -5.90
CA GLN A 253 -4.92 -16.74 -5.61
C GLN A 253 -4.77 -17.00 -4.10
N MET A 254 -5.30 -16.13 -3.23
CA MET A 254 -5.27 -16.30 -1.77
C MET A 254 -6.55 -16.95 -1.26
N ASP A 255 -6.43 -17.65 -0.15
CA ASP A 255 -7.57 -18.09 0.67
C ASP A 255 -8.23 -16.90 1.39
N SER A 256 -9.34 -17.15 2.09
CA SER A 256 -10.07 -16.10 2.81
C SER A 256 -9.23 -15.38 3.87
N VAL A 257 -8.28 -16.08 4.49
CA VAL A 257 -7.37 -15.52 5.50
C VAL A 257 -6.37 -14.56 4.86
N GLY A 258 -5.70 -14.98 3.78
CA GLY A 258 -4.78 -14.11 3.03
C GLY A 258 -5.48 -12.92 2.38
N GLN A 259 -6.71 -13.11 1.89
CA GLN A 259 -7.55 -12.03 1.36
C GLN A 259 -7.91 -11.00 2.44
N ALA A 260 -8.33 -11.44 3.63
CA ALA A 260 -8.60 -10.55 4.77
C ALA A 260 -7.33 -9.79 5.21
N ALA A 261 -6.18 -10.46 5.25
CA ALA A 261 -4.90 -9.82 5.59
C ALA A 261 -4.50 -8.70 4.61
N MET A 262 -4.83 -8.83 3.32
CA MET A 262 -4.55 -7.82 2.28
C MET A 262 -5.49 -6.60 2.32
N THR A 263 -6.58 -6.64 3.09
CA THR A 263 -7.59 -5.57 3.16
C THR A 263 -7.82 -5.01 4.57
N SER A 264 -7.31 -5.68 5.61
CA SER A 264 -7.51 -5.30 7.01
C SER A 264 -6.88 -3.95 7.40
N ILE A 265 -7.69 -3.10 8.02
CA ILE A 265 -7.30 -1.79 8.57
C ILE A 265 -6.96 -1.83 10.07
N GLU A 266 -7.09 -3.00 10.72
CA GLU A 266 -6.91 -3.16 12.17
C GLU A 266 -5.50 -2.76 12.63
N LEU A 267 -4.47 -3.27 11.95
CA LEU A 267 -3.06 -2.94 12.25
C LEU A 267 -2.74 -1.45 12.05
N LEU A 268 -3.58 -0.73 11.31
CA LEU A 268 -3.44 0.69 11.00
C LEU A 268 -4.18 1.60 12.00
N GLY A 269 -4.90 1.03 12.97
CA GLY A 269 -5.73 1.77 13.93
C GLY A 269 -7.10 2.20 13.37
N GLY A 270 -7.58 1.56 12.30
CA GLY A 270 -8.86 1.87 11.65
C GLY A 270 -10.07 1.10 12.19
N GLY A 271 -9.96 0.35 13.29
CA GLY A 271 -10.96 -0.63 13.72
C GLY A 271 -12.37 -0.10 13.98
N ASP A 272 -12.50 1.19 14.32
CA ASP A 272 -13.78 1.86 14.61
C ASP A 272 -14.33 2.65 13.39
N GLU A 273 -13.63 2.65 12.24
CA GLU A 273 -13.97 3.44 11.05
C GLU A 273 -14.40 2.53 9.88
N ALA A 274 -15.41 2.94 9.11
CA ALA A 274 -15.81 2.20 7.90
C ALA A 274 -14.62 2.14 6.90
N PRO A 275 -14.27 0.97 6.33
CA PRO A 275 -13.10 0.86 5.47
C PRO A 275 -13.09 1.78 4.25
N ALA A 276 -14.27 2.12 3.69
CA ALA A 276 -14.38 3.11 2.62
C ALA A 276 -13.86 4.49 3.08
N LEU A 277 -14.46 5.04 4.14
CA LEU A 277 -14.04 6.28 4.79
C LEU A 277 -12.56 6.27 5.19
N PHE A 278 -12.08 5.16 5.77
CA PHE A 278 -10.69 5.00 6.20
C PHE A 278 -9.70 5.22 5.05
N TRP A 279 -9.94 4.58 3.89
CA TRP A 279 -9.08 4.71 2.72
C TRP A 279 -9.28 6.04 2.00
N GLN A 280 -10.52 6.54 1.90
CA GLN A 280 -10.88 7.81 1.25
C GLN A 280 -10.19 9.00 1.93
N LYS A 281 -10.22 9.09 3.27
CA LYS A 281 -9.52 10.12 4.04
C LYS A 281 -8.01 10.09 3.91
N ARG A 282 -7.44 8.94 3.53
CA ARG A 282 -5.99 8.71 3.42
C ARG A 282 -5.51 8.59 1.98
N ASP A 283 -6.40 8.81 1.01
CA ASP A 283 -6.05 8.80 -0.40
C ASP A 283 -5.18 10.02 -0.73
N PRO A 284 -3.93 9.85 -1.17
CA PRO A 284 -3.10 10.97 -1.56
C PRO A 284 -3.69 11.76 -2.72
N LEU A 285 -4.28 11.08 -3.72
CA LEU A 285 -4.58 11.71 -5.00
C LEU A 285 -5.76 10.98 -5.67
N PHE A 286 -6.97 11.50 -5.52
CA PHE A 286 -8.16 10.96 -6.20
C PHE A 286 -8.03 11.04 -7.73
N LEU A 287 -7.19 11.93 -8.27
CA LEU A 287 -6.85 11.98 -9.69
C LEU A 287 -6.24 10.66 -10.20
N SER A 288 -5.51 9.92 -9.35
CA SER A 288 -5.04 8.57 -9.67
C SER A 288 -6.19 7.57 -9.78
N LEU A 289 -6.03 6.56 -10.64
CA LEU A 289 -6.98 5.45 -10.78
C LEU A 289 -6.87 4.42 -9.63
N VAL A 290 -5.91 4.59 -8.73
CA VAL A 290 -5.67 3.72 -7.57
C VAL A 290 -5.28 4.57 -6.37
N ASN A 291 -5.89 4.29 -5.23
CA ASN A 291 -5.54 4.89 -3.93
C ASN A 291 -4.13 4.42 -3.51
N GLU A 292 -3.12 5.30 -3.55
CA GLU A 292 -1.73 4.88 -3.31
C GLU A 292 -1.49 4.45 -1.85
N ARG A 293 -2.26 4.95 -0.88
CA ARG A 293 -2.18 4.49 0.51
C ARG A 293 -2.65 3.04 0.63
N LYS A 294 -3.81 2.69 0.06
CA LYS A 294 -4.37 1.33 0.05
C LYS A 294 -3.43 0.38 -0.71
N LEU A 295 -2.89 0.83 -1.83
CA LEU A 295 -1.88 0.11 -2.60
C LEU A 295 -0.59 -0.13 -1.78
N ALA A 296 -0.10 0.88 -1.05
CA ALA A 296 1.05 0.76 -0.17
C ALA A 296 0.80 -0.22 0.99
N HIS A 297 -0.42 -0.29 1.54
CA HIS A 297 -0.77 -1.30 2.54
C HIS A 297 -0.67 -2.72 1.96
N ARG A 298 -1.27 -2.97 0.78
CA ARG A 298 -1.15 -4.26 0.06
C ARG A 298 0.29 -4.62 -0.22
N GLY A 299 1.11 -3.66 -0.64
CA GLY A 299 2.56 -3.83 -0.80
C GLY A 299 3.27 -4.20 0.52
N ARG A 300 2.90 -3.61 1.65
CA ARG A 300 3.50 -3.99 2.95
C ARG A 300 3.10 -5.38 3.40
N VAL A 301 1.86 -5.81 3.18
CA VAL A 301 1.40 -7.19 3.47
C VAL A 301 2.11 -8.19 2.55
N ALA A 302 2.21 -7.88 1.26
CA ALA A 302 2.96 -8.64 0.27
C ALA A 302 4.43 -8.84 0.71
N TYR A 303 5.12 -7.74 1.03
CA TYR A 303 6.50 -7.76 1.53
C TYR A 303 6.59 -8.58 2.81
N ALA A 304 5.69 -8.37 3.78
CA ALA A 304 5.72 -9.09 5.05
C ALA A 304 5.64 -10.60 4.84
N ASN A 305 4.75 -11.07 3.96
CA ASN A 305 4.60 -12.49 3.65
C ASN A 305 5.84 -13.08 2.97
N LEU A 306 6.43 -12.39 1.99
CA LEU A 306 7.63 -12.85 1.29
C LEU A 306 8.88 -12.82 2.19
N ARG A 307 8.98 -11.88 3.13
CA ARG A 307 10.21 -11.54 3.86
C ARG A 307 10.26 -12.03 5.31
N PHE A 308 9.11 -12.18 5.96
CA PHE A 308 8.99 -12.53 7.37
C PHE A 308 8.14 -13.80 7.61
N GLY A 309 7.59 -14.41 6.56
CA GLY A 309 6.91 -15.71 6.67
C GLY A 309 7.85 -16.84 7.10
N LEU A 310 7.27 -17.87 7.72
CA LEU A 310 7.98 -19.08 8.16
C LEU A 310 7.30 -20.30 7.52
N PRO A 311 7.58 -20.62 6.24
CA PRO A 311 6.85 -21.64 5.50
C PRO A 311 6.98 -23.05 6.09
N ASP A 312 8.13 -23.37 6.69
CA ASP A 312 8.38 -24.66 7.38
C ASP A 312 7.46 -24.84 8.63
N GLU A 313 6.81 -23.78 9.12
CA GLU A 313 5.90 -23.78 10.28
C GLU A 313 4.48 -23.30 9.92
N GLU A 314 4.18 -23.10 8.64
CA GLU A 314 2.89 -22.59 8.11
C GLU A 314 2.48 -21.19 8.62
N ILE A 315 3.39 -20.42 9.22
CA ILE A 315 3.12 -19.07 9.74
C ILE A 315 3.29 -18.03 8.63
N ALA A 316 2.21 -17.31 8.30
CA ALA A 316 2.26 -16.23 7.33
C ALA A 316 3.00 -15.00 7.88
N GLY A 317 3.73 -14.30 7.01
CA GLY A 317 4.61 -13.20 7.45
C GLY A 317 3.87 -12.04 8.10
N TRP A 318 2.64 -11.73 7.67
CA TRP A 318 1.76 -10.74 8.28
C TRP A 318 1.37 -11.05 9.75
N GLU A 319 1.46 -12.32 10.18
CA GLU A 319 1.17 -12.74 11.55
C GLU A 319 2.36 -12.54 12.49
N THR A 320 3.57 -12.47 11.96
CA THR A 320 4.78 -12.26 12.76
C THR A 320 4.89 -10.84 13.30
N ASP A 321 5.57 -10.68 14.44
CA ASP A 321 5.72 -9.36 15.07
C ASP A 321 6.47 -8.37 14.14
N MET A 322 7.48 -8.86 13.40
CA MET A 322 8.18 -8.08 12.36
C MET A 322 7.24 -7.66 11.23
N GLY A 323 6.40 -8.57 10.74
CA GLY A 323 5.41 -8.26 9.69
C GLY A 323 4.36 -7.26 10.16
N LYS A 324 3.84 -7.39 11.38
CA LYS A 324 2.88 -6.43 11.97
C LYS A 324 3.48 -5.03 12.08
N VAL A 325 4.72 -4.90 12.57
CA VAL A 325 5.43 -3.61 12.60
C VAL A 325 5.65 -3.07 11.18
N TRP A 326 6.05 -3.91 10.23
CA TRP A 326 6.27 -3.50 8.85
C TRP A 326 4.98 -3.02 8.17
N ILE A 327 3.83 -3.68 8.40
CA ILE A 327 2.53 -3.27 7.86
C ILE A 327 2.12 -1.89 8.41
N ARG A 328 2.25 -1.67 9.72
CA ARG A 328 1.88 -0.40 10.37
C ARG A 328 2.84 0.75 10.04
N TYR A 329 4.15 0.50 10.00
CA TYR A 329 5.15 1.58 9.94
C TYR A 329 6.01 1.64 8.67
N GLY A 330 5.99 0.58 7.85
CA GLY A 330 6.83 0.44 6.67
C GLY A 330 8.32 0.31 7.00
N ARG A 331 9.16 0.54 5.98
CA ARG A 331 10.62 0.48 6.09
C ARG A 331 11.13 1.52 7.11
N TYR A 332 11.97 1.04 8.02
CA TYR A 332 12.71 1.82 9.01
C TYR A 332 13.71 2.79 8.34
N VAL A 333 14.13 3.81 9.08
CA VAL A 333 15.19 4.75 8.67
C VAL A 333 16.58 4.12 8.90
N ASN A 334 16.75 3.37 9.99
CA ASN A 334 18.00 2.68 10.30
C ASN A 334 17.74 1.33 11.00
N ARG A 335 18.67 0.39 10.85
CA ARG A 335 18.63 -0.93 11.49
C ARG A 335 19.97 -1.21 12.21
N VAL A 336 19.89 -1.67 13.45
CA VAL A 336 21.04 -2.16 14.21
C VAL A 336 20.77 -3.62 14.58
N ARG A 337 21.72 -4.53 14.33
CA ARG A 337 21.55 -5.95 14.63
C ARG A 337 22.76 -6.49 15.39
N THR A 338 22.53 -7.23 16.46
CA THR A 338 23.57 -7.93 17.22
C THR A 338 23.58 -9.42 16.90
N LEU A 339 24.76 -10.03 17.00
CA LEU A 339 24.94 -11.46 16.75
C LEU A 339 24.70 -12.32 17.99
N ILE A 340 25.10 -11.85 19.17
CA ILE A 340 24.87 -12.52 20.46
C ILE A 340 24.62 -11.42 21.51
N PRO A 341 23.43 -11.37 22.15
CA PRO A 341 22.19 -12.07 21.75
C PRO A 341 21.74 -11.67 20.33
N HIS A 342 20.81 -12.41 19.73
CA HIS A 342 20.17 -11.97 18.48
C HIS A 342 19.12 -10.90 18.81
N ARG A 343 19.50 -9.63 18.65
CA ARG A 343 18.65 -8.46 18.84
C ARG A 343 18.66 -7.62 17.59
N GLU A 344 17.54 -7.04 17.23
CA GLU A 344 17.40 -6.16 16.07
C GLU A 344 16.58 -4.93 16.46
N ILE A 345 17.14 -3.75 16.22
CA ILE A 345 16.50 -2.47 16.55
C ILE A 345 16.21 -1.75 15.23
N TRP A 346 14.94 -1.43 15.01
CA TRP A 346 14.46 -0.63 13.88
C TRP A 346 14.17 0.79 14.36
N THR A 347 14.85 1.77 13.79
CA THR A 347 14.69 3.19 14.15
C THR A 347 13.86 3.91 13.08
N TYR A 348 12.87 4.66 13.54
CA TYR A 348 12.05 5.59 12.77
C TYR A 348 12.40 7.03 13.19
N GLU A 349 11.64 8.02 12.74
CA GLU A 349 11.89 9.44 13.02
C GLU A 349 11.85 9.75 14.53
N ASP A 350 10.75 9.39 15.21
CA ASP A 350 10.50 9.78 16.61
C ASP A 350 10.56 8.61 17.61
N PHE A 351 10.78 7.38 17.13
CA PHE A 351 10.73 6.16 17.95
C PHE A 351 11.56 5.00 17.38
N SER A 352 11.70 3.94 18.16
CA SER A 352 12.33 2.68 17.73
C SER A 352 11.59 1.45 18.25
N MET A 353 11.74 0.34 17.52
CA MET A 353 11.21 -0.99 17.83
C MET A 353 12.38 -1.94 18.09
N ASP A 354 12.28 -2.75 19.13
CA ASP A 354 13.34 -3.62 19.63
C ASP A 354 12.87 -5.08 19.63
N PHE A 355 13.48 -5.89 18.77
CA PHE A 355 13.16 -7.29 18.58
C PHE A 355 14.25 -8.20 19.13
N PHE A 356 13.86 -9.34 19.70
CA PHE A 356 14.74 -10.38 20.19
C PHE A 356 14.44 -11.72 19.52
N SER A 357 15.45 -12.58 19.39
CA SER A 357 15.31 -13.95 18.91
C SER A 357 16.26 -14.90 19.64
N TYR A 358 15.81 -16.12 19.93
CA TYR A 358 16.67 -17.17 20.49
C TYR A 358 17.48 -17.94 19.43
N ASP A 359 17.03 -17.93 18.17
CA ASP A 359 17.57 -18.77 17.08
C ASP A 359 17.85 -17.99 15.78
N SER A 360 17.65 -16.66 15.80
CA SER A 360 17.72 -15.72 14.67
C SER A 360 16.66 -15.91 13.58
N VAL A 361 15.65 -16.77 13.80
CA VAL A 361 14.51 -17.04 12.92
C VAL A 361 13.23 -16.48 13.53
N HIS A 362 12.96 -16.83 14.79
CA HIS A 362 11.76 -16.44 15.52
C HIS A 362 12.01 -15.11 16.22
N TRP A 363 11.58 -14.02 15.60
CA TRP A 363 11.70 -12.67 16.15
C TRP A 363 10.43 -12.28 16.91
N LYS A 364 10.62 -11.83 18.15
CA LYS A 364 9.58 -11.29 19.01
C LYS A 364 9.85 -9.83 19.33
N LEU A 365 8.81 -9.01 19.36
CA LEU A 365 8.91 -7.60 19.69
C LEU A 365 8.92 -7.44 21.22
N GLU A 366 10.03 -6.97 21.78
CA GLU A 366 10.28 -6.86 23.22
C GLU A 366 9.92 -5.48 23.78
N SER A 367 10.26 -4.42 23.04
CA SER A 367 9.96 -3.05 23.46
C SER A 367 9.80 -2.08 22.29
N MET A 368 9.08 -1.00 22.55
CA MET A 368 9.11 0.23 21.77
C MET A 368 9.77 1.30 22.64
N ARG A 369 10.58 2.18 22.05
CA ARG A 369 11.19 3.32 22.75
C ARG A 369 10.95 4.61 21.99
N ASP A 370 10.42 5.59 22.69
CA ASP A 370 10.10 6.95 22.25
C ASP A 370 10.61 7.96 23.30
N GLU A 371 10.26 9.24 23.17
CA GLU A 371 10.59 10.25 24.19
C GLU A 371 9.92 9.97 25.55
N ARG A 372 8.76 9.30 25.56
CA ARG A 372 7.98 9.01 26.77
C ARG A 372 8.54 7.85 27.58
N TRP A 373 9.23 6.91 26.93
CA TRP A 373 9.97 5.82 27.56
C TRP A 373 10.98 6.33 28.61
N ALA A 374 11.59 7.51 28.37
CA ALA A 374 12.56 8.12 29.28
C ALA A 374 11.95 8.73 30.55
N LEU A 375 10.61 8.88 30.63
CA LEU A 375 9.92 9.62 31.70
C LEU A 375 9.35 8.71 32.81
N VAL A 376 9.57 7.39 32.78
CA VAL A 376 9.02 6.45 33.77
C VAL A 376 10.07 6.10 34.85
N PRO A 377 9.91 6.57 36.11
CA PRO A 377 10.82 6.19 37.19
C PRO A 377 10.71 4.68 37.47
N GLY A 378 11.84 3.97 37.38
CA GLY A 378 11.90 2.53 37.64
C GLY A 378 12.09 1.63 36.43
N GLY A 379 12.21 2.16 35.20
CA GLY A 379 12.86 1.47 34.06
C GLY A 379 12.18 0.23 33.47
N TRP A 380 11.05 -0.22 34.03
CA TRP A 380 10.25 -1.34 33.53
C TRP A 380 8.87 -0.87 33.10
N GLY A 381 8.83 0.04 32.11
CA GLY A 381 7.61 0.30 31.37
C GLY A 381 7.17 -1.00 30.71
N ARG A 382 6.18 -1.70 31.27
CA ARG A 382 5.59 -2.87 30.63
C ARG A 382 5.00 -2.42 29.31
N SER A 383 5.71 -2.76 28.26
CA SER A 383 5.37 -2.48 26.89
C SER A 383 4.05 -3.22 26.58
N GLN A 384 2.95 -2.48 26.48
CA GLN A 384 1.65 -3.02 26.04
C GLN A 384 1.64 -3.16 24.51
N ILE A 385 2.51 -4.03 24.02
CA ILE A 385 2.82 -4.11 22.60
C ILE A 385 1.69 -4.84 21.85
N LEU A 386 1.29 -4.26 20.72
CA LEU A 386 0.28 -4.78 19.78
C LEU A 386 -1.18 -4.76 20.27
N SER A 387 -1.53 -3.96 21.29
CA SER A 387 -2.92 -3.49 21.44
C SER A 387 -3.28 -2.60 20.23
N PRO A 388 -4.52 -2.61 19.71
CA PRO A 388 -4.97 -1.63 18.70
C PRO A 388 -4.73 -0.18 19.13
N ASN A 389 -4.81 0.08 20.44
CA ASN A 389 -4.55 1.36 21.12
C ASN A 389 -3.05 1.73 21.19
N PHE A 390 -2.22 1.17 20.30
CA PHE A 390 -0.78 1.42 20.24
C PHE A 390 -0.50 2.93 20.06
N TYR A 391 0.33 3.50 20.94
CA TYR A 391 0.41 4.95 21.17
C TYR A 391 0.83 5.81 19.96
N TYR A 392 1.46 5.23 18.94
CA TYR A 392 1.83 5.96 17.71
C TYR A 392 0.86 5.65 16.55
N PRO A 393 0.43 6.68 15.80
CA PRO A 393 -0.27 6.52 14.54
C PRO A 393 0.50 5.62 13.57
N GLU A 394 -0.19 5.05 12.58
CA GLU A 394 0.50 4.44 11.44
C GLU A 394 1.46 5.43 10.75
N ARG A 395 2.56 4.92 10.21
CA ARG A 395 3.50 5.75 9.43
C ARG A 395 3.25 5.52 7.96
N TYR A 396 2.88 6.58 7.24
CA TYR A 396 2.80 6.64 5.79
C TYR A 396 3.30 8.00 5.31
N ILE A 397 4.00 8.01 4.18
CA ILE A 397 4.52 9.22 3.54
C ILE A 397 3.79 9.33 2.21
N ASP A 398 3.03 10.42 2.05
CA ASP A 398 2.36 10.80 0.82
C ASP A 398 3.42 11.05 -0.28
N PRO A 399 3.40 10.31 -1.41
CA PRO A 399 4.42 10.45 -2.46
C PRO A 399 4.37 11.81 -3.17
N TYR A 400 3.26 12.54 -3.07
CA TYR A 400 3.06 13.86 -3.65
C TYR A 400 3.22 14.99 -2.62
N ARG A 401 3.60 14.69 -1.37
CA ARG A 401 3.64 15.67 -0.26
C ARG A 401 4.34 16.98 -0.64
N ASP A 402 5.54 16.88 -1.20
CA ASP A 402 6.39 18.03 -1.50
C ASP A 402 6.11 18.63 -2.90
N GLN A 403 5.20 18.01 -3.65
CA GLN A 403 4.69 18.46 -4.95
C GLN A 403 3.36 19.23 -4.81
N LYS A 404 2.70 19.12 -3.65
CA LYS A 404 1.36 19.64 -3.41
C LYS A 404 1.34 21.11 -2.99
N TYR A 405 0.35 21.84 -3.49
CA TYR A 405 -0.01 23.18 -3.03
C TYR A 405 -1.53 23.34 -2.94
N GLY A 406 -1.99 24.25 -2.09
CA GLY A 406 -3.42 24.57 -1.96
C GLY A 406 -3.94 25.30 -3.20
N LEU A 407 -5.00 24.80 -3.80
CA LEU A 407 -5.67 25.46 -4.92
C LEU A 407 -6.71 26.46 -4.38
N PRO A 408 -6.65 27.77 -4.72
CA PRO A 408 -7.75 28.69 -4.43
C PRO A 408 -8.95 28.33 -5.31
N VAL A 409 -10.10 28.09 -4.67
CA VAL A 409 -11.33 27.65 -5.32
C VAL A 409 -12.53 28.43 -4.75
N GLN A 410 -13.42 28.87 -5.63
CA GLN A 410 -14.77 29.28 -5.25
C GLN A 410 -15.77 28.23 -5.76
N VAL A 411 -16.55 27.71 -4.82
CA VAL A 411 -17.67 26.78 -5.05
C VAL A 411 -18.97 27.57 -4.89
N GLY A 412 -19.90 27.40 -5.81
CA GLY A 412 -21.26 27.94 -5.72
C GLY A 412 -22.31 26.90 -6.09
N PHE A 413 -23.47 26.97 -5.44
CA PHE A 413 -24.63 26.12 -5.71
C PHE A 413 -25.73 26.92 -6.41
N PHE A 414 -26.31 26.32 -7.44
CA PHE A 414 -27.36 26.88 -8.29
C PHE A 414 -28.46 25.84 -8.54
N LYS A 415 -29.69 26.30 -8.78
CA LYS A 415 -30.78 25.43 -9.22
C LYS A 415 -30.50 24.98 -10.65
N ALA A 416 -30.76 23.70 -10.95
CA ALA A 416 -30.76 23.17 -12.31
C ALA A 416 -32.12 22.51 -12.61
N GLU A 417 -32.27 21.91 -13.80
CA GLU A 417 -33.50 21.25 -14.23
C GLU A 417 -33.88 20.07 -13.31
N GLU A 418 -35.16 19.71 -13.26
CA GLU A 418 -35.65 18.47 -12.61
C GLU A 418 -35.15 18.22 -11.16
N LYS A 419 -35.05 19.29 -10.35
CA LYS A 419 -34.53 19.26 -8.95
C LYS A 419 -33.05 18.88 -8.82
N GLN A 420 -32.30 18.98 -9.91
CA GLN A 420 -30.84 18.86 -9.89
C GLN A 420 -30.20 20.11 -9.25
N VAL A 421 -28.98 19.96 -8.75
CA VAL A 421 -28.17 21.06 -8.24
C VAL A 421 -26.92 21.21 -9.11
N LYS A 422 -26.72 22.40 -9.69
CA LYS A 422 -25.49 22.79 -10.37
C LYS A 422 -24.49 23.28 -9.32
N VAL A 423 -23.37 22.57 -9.21
CA VAL A 423 -22.20 22.96 -8.43
C VAL A 423 -21.22 23.62 -9.39
N ALA A 424 -21.14 24.94 -9.34
CA ALA A 424 -20.20 25.72 -10.12
C ALA A 424 -18.86 25.80 -9.37
N LEU A 425 -17.78 25.31 -9.97
CA LEU A 425 -16.43 25.46 -9.45
C LEU A 425 -15.63 26.42 -10.32
N SER A 426 -14.91 27.34 -9.69
CA SER A 426 -13.86 28.14 -10.31
C SER A 426 -12.58 28.05 -9.49
N TRP A 427 -11.43 28.14 -10.13
CA TRP A 427 -10.12 27.97 -9.48
C TRP A 427 -9.02 28.78 -10.14
N GLY A 428 -7.98 29.13 -9.36
CA GLY A 428 -6.80 29.85 -9.84
C GLY A 428 -5.53 29.02 -9.68
N ILE A 429 -4.91 28.60 -10.78
CA ILE A 429 -3.64 27.88 -10.75
C ILE A 429 -2.49 28.90 -10.72
N PRO A 430 -1.62 28.95 -9.70
CA PRO A 430 -0.53 29.93 -9.69
C PRO A 430 0.43 29.66 -10.86
N LYS A 431 0.70 30.65 -11.72
CA LYS A 431 1.53 30.47 -12.94
C LYS A 431 2.94 29.97 -12.62
N HIS A 432 3.50 30.31 -11.45
CA HIS A 432 4.79 29.81 -10.98
C HIS A 432 4.79 28.31 -10.63
N GLN A 433 3.61 27.67 -10.49
CA GLN A 433 3.46 26.23 -10.26
C GLN A 433 3.35 25.42 -11.56
N LEU A 434 3.38 26.05 -12.73
CA LEU A 434 3.20 25.39 -14.03
C LEU A 434 4.51 25.29 -14.81
N GLN A 435 4.60 24.30 -15.71
CA GLN A 435 5.61 24.22 -16.76
C GLN A 435 5.00 24.51 -18.13
N TYR A 436 5.34 25.68 -18.67
CA TYR A 436 4.92 26.09 -20.01
C TYR A 436 5.77 25.42 -21.10
N LEU A 437 5.12 24.70 -22.00
CA LEU A 437 5.69 24.14 -23.22
C LEU A 437 5.49 25.14 -24.37
N LYS A 438 6.58 25.63 -24.97
CA LYS A 438 6.51 26.51 -26.13
C LYS A 438 6.29 25.69 -27.40
N LEU A 439 5.18 25.94 -28.10
CA LEU A 439 4.81 25.32 -29.36
C LEU A 439 4.64 26.42 -30.42
N TYR A 440 5.67 26.62 -31.25
CA TYR A 440 5.76 27.74 -32.19
C TYR A 440 5.59 29.10 -31.47
N GLU A 441 4.50 29.82 -31.71
CA GLU A 441 4.18 31.12 -31.12
C GLU A 441 3.21 31.04 -29.93
N THR A 442 2.80 29.84 -29.50
CA THR A 442 1.92 29.65 -28.34
C THR A 442 2.66 28.94 -27.20
N TYR A 443 2.13 29.11 -25.99
CA TYR A 443 2.51 28.30 -24.83
C TYR A 443 1.32 27.41 -24.46
N GLN A 444 1.59 26.14 -24.18
CA GLN A 444 0.63 25.19 -23.62
C GLN A 444 1.13 24.69 -22.27
N VAL A 445 0.23 24.14 -21.47
CA VAL A 445 0.54 23.47 -20.20
C VAL A 445 -0.18 22.12 -20.24
N ASP A 446 0.58 21.05 -20.05
CA ASP A 446 0.06 19.68 -20.02
C ASP A 446 -0.45 19.40 -18.59
N LEU A 447 -1.78 19.35 -18.43
CA LEU A 447 -2.44 19.13 -17.14
C LEU A 447 -3.37 17.90 -17.20
N ASP A 448 -3.38 17.14 -16.11
CA ASP A 448 -4.48 16.26 -15.74
C ASP A 448 -5.33 16.95 -14.66
N ALA A 449 -6.66 16.92 -14.77
CA ALA A 449 -7.55 17.53 -13.78
C ALA A 449 -8.71 16.59 -13.41
N GLY A 450 -9.24 16.73 -12.19
CA GLY A 450 -10.40 15.96 -11.76
C GLY A 450 -11.18 16.58 -10.60
N ILE A 451 -12.50 16.35 -10.61
CA ILE A 451 -13.44 16.73 -9.56
C ILE A 451 -14.04 15.45 -8.98
N PHE A 452 -14.02 15.32 -7.66
CA PHE A 452 -14.48 14.14 -6.94
C PHE A 452 -15.42 14.54 -5.81
N VAL A 453 -16.54 13.83 -5.69
CA VAL A 453 -17.54 14.08 -4.66
C VAL A 453 -17.79 12.79 -3.91
N HIS A 454 -17.63 12.83 -2.59
CA HIS A 454 -17.91 11.69 -1.71
C HIS A 454 -18.95 12.05 -0.65
N ARG A 455 -19.70 11.05 -0.19
CA ARG A 455 -20.54 11.13 1.01
C ARG A 455 -19.68 11.18 2.27
N SER A 456 -20.31 11.52 3.39
CA SER A 456 -19.70 11.57 4.73
C SER A 456 -19.21 10.20 5.25
N ASP A 457 -19.68 9.10 4.67
CA ASP A 457 -19.24 7.72 4.93
C ASP A 457 -18.12 7.23 3.98
N GLY A 458 -17.66 8.09 3.07
CA GLY A 458 -16.57 7.83 2.14
C GLY A 458 -16.98 7.13 0.84
N GLU A 459 -18.28 6.91 0.59
CA GLU A 459 -18.76 6.46 -0.72
C GLU A 459 -18.52 7.55 -1.79
N GLU A 460 -17.94 7.19 -2.94
CA GLU A 460 -17.80 8.09 -4.09
C GLU A 460 -19.14 8.23 -4.81
N ILE A 461 -19.68 9.45 -4.87
CA ILE A 461 -20.90 9.78 -5.62
C ILE A 461 -20.59 9.92 -7.10
N THR A 462 -19.52 10.66 -7.41
CA THR A 462 -19.11 10.96 -8.79
C THR A 462 -17.66 11.44 -8.82
N GLY A 463 -16.96 11.07 -9.90
CA GLY A 463 -15.57 11.41 -10.15
C GLY A 463 -15.34 11.69 -11.63
N ILE A 464 -15.18 12.96 -12.00
CA ILE A 464 -14.88 13.39 -13.38
C ILE A 464 -13.38 13.64 -13.50
N ARG A 465 -12.73 13.04 -14.49
CA ARG A 465 -11.32 13.27 -14.85
C ARG A 465 -11.25 13.78 -16.29
N TRP A 466 -10.41 14.77 -16.57
CA TRP A 466 -10.22 15.32 -17.92
C TRP A 466 -8.82 15.92 -18.09
N GLN A 467 -8.39 16.09 -19.34
CA GLN A 467 -7.21 16.86 -19.71
C GLN A 467 -7.69 18.20 -20.30
N PRO A 468 -7.33 19.38 -19.73
CA PRO A 468 -7.76 20.67 -20.26
C PRO A 468 -7.08 20.97 -21.60
N GLU A 469 -7.86 21.12 -22.67
CA GLU A 469 -7.31 21.29 -24.03
C GLU A 469 -6.60 22.64 -24.25
N VAL A 470 -7.14 23.73 -23.71
CA VAL A 470 -6.57 25.09 -23.79
C VAL A 470 -7.01 25.91 -22.58
N PHE A 471 -6.07 26.46 -21.82
CA PHE A 471 -6.35 27.63 -20.97
C PHE A 471 -6.14 28.89 -21.81
N ARG A 472 -7.22 29.61 -22.11
CA ARG A 472 -7.11 30.93 -22.74
C ARG A 472 -6.60 31.92 -21.69
N ASP A 473 -5.54 32.66 -22.01
CA ASP A 473 -4.93 33.65 -21.11
C ASP A 473 -5.73 34.97 -21.16
N VAL A 474 -6.88 35.02 -20.47
CA VAL A 474 -7.88 36.11 -20.46
C VAL A 474 -8.38 36.31 -19.02
N TRP A 475 -8.63 37.51 -18.49
CA TRP A 475 -8.63 38.89 -19.01
C TRP A 475 -7.78 39.83 -18.13
N THR A 476 -7.67 41.12 -18.44
CA THR A 476 -6.76 42.08 -17.78
C THR A 476 -7.19 42.50 -16.36
N ASP A 477 -6.83 41.73 -15.35
CA ASP A 477 -6.93 42.06 -13.92
C ASP A 477 -5.60 41.78 -13.16
N SER A 478 -5.54 42.09 -11.86
CA SER A 478 -4.35 41.81 -11.04
C SER A 478 -4.07 40.31 -10.82
N LEU A 479 -5.05 39.44 -11.10
CA LEU A 479 -4.93 38.00 -10.96
C LEU A 479 -4.30 37.34 -12.18
N LYS A 480 -4.60 37.78 -13.41
CA LYS A 480 -4.09 37.20 -14.66
C LYS A 480 -2.56 37.19 -14.75
N GLU A 481 -1.87 38.16 -14.16
CA GLU A 481 -0.40 38.14 -14.11
C GLU A 481 0.16 36.96 -13.31
N ARG A 482 -0.60 36.48 -12.32
CA ARG A 482 -0.13 35.53 -11.29
C ARG A 482 -0.81 34.16 -11.34
N TYR A 483 -2.01 34.08 -11.90
CA TYR A 483 -2.85 32.89 -11.92
C TYR A 483 -3.38 32.58 -13.32
N LEU A 484 -3.57 31.30 -13.59
CA LEU A 484 -4.29 30.75 -14.72
C LEU A 484 -5.66 30.31 -14.21
N LEU A 485 -6.72 31.01 -14.63
CA LEU A 485 -8.08 30.75 -14.14
C LEU A 485 -8.73 29.59 -14.92
N GLY A 486 -9.53 28.80 -14.22
CA GLY A 486 -10.38 27.77 -14.82
C GLY A 486 -11.72 27.71 -14.10
N GLN A 487 -12.74 27.22 -14.82
CA GLN A 487 -14.07 26.97 -14.27
C GLN A 487 -14.70 25.73 -14.89
N ARG A 488 -15.56 25.05 -14.14
CA ARG A 488 -16.33 23.89 -14.59
C ARG A 488 -17.52 23.65 -13.67
N ASP A 489 -18.65 23.35 -14.28
CA ASP A 489 -19.85 22.93 -13.58
C ASP A 489 -19.91 21.41 -13.41
N LEU A 490 -20.48 20.98 -12.28
CA LEU A 490 -20.89 19.61 -11.99
C LEU A 490 -22.38 19.61 -11.68
N ILE A 491 -23.13 18.66 -12.24
CA ILE A 491 -24.55 18.47 -11.94
C ILE A 491 -24.70 17.31 -10.95
N LEU A 492 -25.38 17.56 -9.83
CA LEU A 492 -25.82 16.53 -8.88
C LEU A 492 -27.28 16.14 -9.18
N ALA A 493 -27.50 14.86 -9.44
CA ALA A 493 -28.82 14.29 -9.72
C ALA A 493 -29.60 14.03 -8.41
N PRO A 494 -30.96 14.06 -8.43
CA PRO A 494 -31.79 13.79 -7.25
C PRO A 494 -31.36 12.54 -6.45
N GLY A 495 -31.21 12.69 -5.13
CA GLY A 495 -30.70 11.66 -4.22
C GLY A 495 -29.18 11.69 -4.01
N GLN A 496 -28.42 12.45 -4.81
CA GLN A 496 -26.99 12.69 -4.60
C GLN A 496 -26.73 13.85 -3.64
N GLN A 497 -27.66 14.81 -3.57
CA GLN A 497 -27.63 15.97 -2.67
C GLN A 497 -28.20 15.69 -1.27
N ASP A 498 -28.85 14.54 -1.05
CA ASP A 498 -29.62 14.23 0.17
C ASP A 498 -28.74 13.88 1.40
N ALA A 499 -27.43 14.15 1.35
CA ALA A 499 -26.49 13.93 2.44
C ALA A 499 -26.24 15.22 3.23
N ASP A 500 -26.15 15.12 4.56
CA ASP A 500 -25.90 16.26 5.47
C ASP A 500 -24.70 17.13 5.07
N SER A 501 -23.68 16.51 4.46
CA SER A 501 -22.53 17.18 3.85
C SER A 501 -21.81 16.26 2.86
N LEU A 502 -21.11 16.86 1.90
CA LEU A 502 -20.31 16.16 0.89
C LEU A 502 -18.84 16.57 1.00
N ALA A 503 -17.92 15.62 0.84
CA ALA A 503 -16.50 15.92 0.68
C ALA A 503 -16.22 16.17 -0.81
N LEU A 504 -15.98 17.43 -1.16
CA LEU A 504 -15.68 17.89 -2.52
C LEU A 504 -14.17 18.05 -2.68
N SER A 505 -13.61 17.47 -3.74
CA SER A 505 -12.21 17.60 -4.11
C SER A 505 -12.07 18.11 -5.54
N LEU A 506 -11.15 19.05 -5.75
CA LEU A 506 -10.64 19.44 -7.07
C LEU A 506 -9.12 19.26 -7.05
N GLU A 507 -8.62 18.45 -7.97
CA GLU A 507 -7.20 18.11 -8.07
C GLU A 507 -6.71 18.38 -9.49
N ILE A 508 -5.57 19.06 -9.61
CA ILE A 508 -4.97 19.42 -10.90
C ILE A 508 -3.47 19.15 -10.82
N ARG A 509 -2.95 18.32 -11.72
CA ARG A 509 -1.53 17.94 -11.81
C ARG A 509 -0.91 18.48 -13.09
N ASP A 510 0.25 19.12 -12.98
CA ASP A 510 1.10 19.45 -14.13
C ASP A 510 1.97 18.25 -14.50
N SER A 511 1.89 17.78 -15.74
CA SER A 511 2.59 16.58 -16.21
C SER A 511 4.11 16.75 -16.30
N GLY A 512 4.60 17.98 -16.53
CA GLY A 512 6.02 18.29 -16.67
C GLY A 512 6.70 18.55 -15.33
N LYS A 513 6.16 19.49 -14.57
CA LYS A 513 6.66 19.90 -13.25
C LYS A 513 6.29 18.93 -12.13
N LYS A 514 5.28 18.08 -12.36
CA LYS A 514 4.70 17.13 -11.38
C LYS A 514 4.04 17.78 -10.16
N THR A 515 3.88 19.10 -10.14
CA THR A 515 3.19 19.82 -9.07
C THR A 515 1.69 19.52 -9.09
N VAL A 516 1.09 19.40 -7.90
CA VAL A 516 -0.32 19.05 -7.74
C VAL A 516 -1.04 20.14 -6.94
N GLY A 517 -1.93 20.87 -7.59
CA GLY A 517 -2.87 21.76 -6.91
C GLY A 517 -4.04 20.97 -6.36
N VAL A 518 -4.30 21.11 -5.06
CA VAL A 518 -5.37 20.38 -4.37
C VAL A 518 -6.27 21.34 -3.62
N PHE A 519 -7.57 21.21 -3.84
CA PHE A 519 -8.63 21.72 -2.98
C PHE A 519 -9.45 20.52 -2.49
N ARG A 520 -9.65 20.42 -1.17
CA ARG A 520 -10.49 19.41 -0.52
C ARG A 520 -11.22 20.08 0.62
N ASP A 521 -12.55 20.09 0.58
CA ASP A 521 -13.38 20.74 1.59
C ASP A 521 -14.71 20.01 1.80
N THR A 522 -15.32 20.22 2.97
CA THR A 522 -16.65 19.70 3.30
C THR A 522 -17.69 20.75 2.93
N VAL A 523 -18.50 20.47 1.92
CA VAL A 523 -19.54 21.38 1.43
C VAL A 523 -20.94 20.93 1.84
N PHE A 524 -21.78 21.90 2.16
CA PHE A 524 -23.20 21.69 2.46
C PHE A 524 -24.00 22.04 1.22
N VAL A 525 -24.63 21.03 0.58
CA VAL A 525 -25.37 21.27 -0.66
C VAL A 525 -26.62 22.06 -0.37
N GLN A 526 -26.78 23.18 -1.08
CA GLN A 526 -27.95 24.02 -0.91
C GLN A 526 -29.19 23.40 -1.56
N ALA A 527 -30.27 23.27 -0.80
CA ALA A 527 -31.58 22.91 -1.35
C ALA A 527 -32.26 24.10 -2.05
N PHE A 528 -33.02 23.81 -3.10
CA PHE A 528 -33.82 24.79 -3.86
C PHE A 528 -35.28 24.32 -3.90
N PRO A 529 -36.05 24.50 -2.81
CA PRO A 529 -37.48 24.16 -2.80
C PRO A 529 -38.22 24.95 -3.89
N ASP A 530 -39.26 24.38 -4.48
CA ASP A 530 -40.01 25.00 -5.59
C ASP A 530 -41.08 26.00 -5.13
N ASP A 531 -41.42 26.00 -3.84
CA ASP A 531 -42.54 26.72 -3.23
C ASP A 531 -42.15 27.93 -2.36
N VAL A 532 -40.85 28.21 -2.21
CA VAL A 532 -40.31 29.31 -1.39
C VAL A 532 -39.26 30.09 -2.17
N ILE A 533 -39.29 31.43 -2.10
CA ILE A 533 -38.24 32.28 -2.69
C ILE A 533 -36.86 31.81 -2.25
N SER A 534 -36.02 31.52 -3.24
CA SER A 534 -34.68 30.98 -3.06
C SER A 534 -33.68 31.82 -3.87
N MET A 535 -32.41 31.80 -3.48
CA MET A 535 -31.33 32.38 -4.27
C MET A 535 -30.14 31.43 -4.33
N SER A 536 -29.36 31.49 -5.41
CA SER A 536 -28.11 30.74 -5.54
C SER A 536 -27.07 31.14 -4.49
N SER A 537 -25.95 30.43 -4.48
CA SER A 537 -24.73 30.99 -3.90
C SER A 537 -24.31 32.27 -4.63
N VAL A 538 -23.65 33.16 -3.90
CA VAL A 538 -23.11 34.41 -4.44
C VAL A 538 -21.72 34.14 -5.01
N LEU A 539 -21.58 34.22 -6.33
CA LEU A 539 -20.29 34.22 -7.00
C LEU A 539 -19.69 35.62 -6.95
N LEU A 540 -18.38 35.67 -6.74
CA LEU A 540 -17.60 36.90 -6.76
C LEU A 540 -16.72 36.84 -8.01
N ALA A 541 -16.70 37.92 -8.77
CA ALA A 541 -16.13 37.94 -10.11
C ALA A 541 -15.14 39.10 -10.26
N SER A 542 -14.13 38.90 -11.10
CA SER A 542 -13.27 39.99 -11.59
C SER A 542 -13.99 40.83 -12.64
N HIS A 543 -14.98 40.24 -13.35
CA HIS A 543 -15.79 40.91 -14.37
C HIS A 543 -17.12 40.19 -14.56
N ALA A 544 -18.18 40.92 -14.86
CA ALA A 544 -19.45 40.38 -15.33
C ALA A 544 -20.14 41.36 -16.29
N GLU A 545 -20.61 40.88 -17.45
CA GLU A 545 -21.31 41.69 -18.46
C GLU A 545 -22.35 40.88 -19.26
N ASP A 546 -23.25 41.58 -19.95
CA ASP A 546 -24.22 40.96 -20.86
C ASP A 546 -23.52 40.48 -22.15
N GLY A 547 -23.37 39.16 -22.27
CA GLY A 547 -22.80 38.49 -23.44
C GLY A 547 -23.85 38.09 -24.48
N LYS A 548 -23.41 37.40 -25.54
CA LYS A 548 -24.29 36.99 -26.66
C LYS A 548 -25.27 35.86 -26.34
N GLU A 549 -24.96 35.04 -25.34
CA GLU A 549 -25.72 33.84 -24.96
C GLU A 549 -26.23 33.92 -23.50
N GLY A 550 -26.22 35.11 -22.91
CA GLY A 550 -26.49 35.36 -21.49
C GLY A 550 -25.35 36.14 -20.83
N ILE A 551 -25.39 36.25 -19.50
CA ILE A 551 -24.37 36.99 -18.72
C ILE A 551 -23.04 36.22 -18.76
N GLU A 552 -21.99 36.86 -19.24
CA GLU A 552 -20.62 36.33 -19.21
C GLU A 552 -19.96 36.75 -17.88
N VAL A 553 -19.63 35.76 -17.04
CA VAL A 553 -19.03 35.97 -15.71
C VAL A 553 -17.61 35.40 -15.69
N ILE A 554 -16.66 36.22 -15.23
CA ILE A 554 -15.27 35.82 -14.98
C ILE A 554 -15.09 35.71 -13.46
N PRO A 555 -15.19 34.51 -12.86
CA PRO A 555 -15.14 34.36 -11.41
C PRO A 555 -13.75 34.68 -10.84
N ASN A 556 -13.73 35.20 -9.61
CA ASN A 556 -12.54 35.46 -8.80
C ASN A 556 -12.44 34.38 -7.69
N PRO A 557 -11.79 33.23 -7.96
CA PRO A 557 -11.70 32.12 -7.01
C PRO A 557 -10.82 32.41 -5.80
N LEU A 558 -10.02 33.49 -5.83
CA LEU A 558 -9.26 33.97 -4.68
C LEU A 558 -10.12 34.84 -3.74
N ARG A 559 -11.28 35.33 -4.19
CA ARG A 559 -12.13 36.30 -3.50
C ARG A 559 -11.33 37.51 -2.97
N THR A 560 -10.32 37.91 -3.72
CA THR A 560 -9.31 38.88 -3.32
C THR A 560 -9.19 39.94 -4.40
N PHE A 561 -9.22 41.21 -4.00
CA PHE A 561 -9.35 42.37 -4.88
C PHE A 561 -8.35 43.47 -4.48
N GLY A 562 -7.93 44.27 -5.45
CA GLY A 562 -7.28 45.57 -5.22
C GLY A 562 -8.28 46.60 -4.69
N ALA A 563 -7.78 47.63 -4.00
CA ALA A 563 -8.62 48.74 -3.51
C ALA A 563 -9.16 49.63 -4.63
N ASP A 564 -8.55 49.56 -5.82
CA ASP A 564 -8.93 50.24 -7.07
C ASP A 564 -9.69 49.33 -8.06
N GLU A 565 -9.92 48.06 -7.71
CA GLU A 565 -10.72 47.12 -8.50
C GLU A 565 -12.21 47.18 -8.11
N LEU A 566 -13.09 46.88 -9.07
CA LEU A 566 -14.53 46.70 -8.81
C LEU A 566 -14.81 45.27 -8.35
N LEU A 567 -15.59 45.11 -7.30
CA LEU A 567 -16.16 43.83 -6.91
C LEU A 567 -17.38 43.53 -7.78
N TYR A 568 -17.25 42.62 -8.75
CA TYR A 568 -18.40 42.08 -9.46
C TYR A 568 -19.03 40.94 -8.66
N ILE A 569 -20.36 40.91 -8.65
CA ILE A 569 -21.19 39.99 -7.88
C ILE A 569 -22.19 39.36 -8.85
N TYR A 570 -22.35 38.04 -8.83
CA TYR A 570 -23.37 37.33 -9.61
C TYR A 570 -24.14 36.33 -8.73
N PHE A 571 -25.45 36.30 -8.88
CA PHE A 571 -26.33 35.28 -8.28
C PHE A 571 -27.65 35.18 -9.06
N GLU A 572 -28.37 34.08 -8.89
CA GLU A 572 -29.70 33.84 -9.47
C GLU A 572 -30.75 33.86 -8.35
N ILE A 573 -31.90 34.48 -8.61
CA ILE A 573 -33.09 34.43 -7.75
C ILE A 573 -34.06 33.40 -8.36
N TYR A 574 -34.76 32.64 -7.52
CA TYR A 574 -35.71 31.60 -7.93
C TYR A 574 -37.04 31.71 -7.18
N ASN A 575 -38.09 31.28 -7.86
CA ASN A 575 -39.47 31.19 -7.36
C ASN A 575 -40.04 32.56 -6.93
N LEU A 576 -39.70 33.63 -7.66
CA LEU A 576 -40.37 34.93 -7.53
C LEU A 576 -41.85 34.79 -7.91
N ILE A 577 -42.73 35.49 -7.18
CA ILE A 577 -44.17 35.43 -7.42
C ILE A 577 -44.58 36.54 -8.39
N ARG A 578 -45.39 36.15 -9.38
CA ARG A 578 -46.01 37.05 -10.37
C ARG A 578 -47.33 37.59 -9.83
N ASP A 579 -47.62 38.85 -10.12
CA ASP A 579 -48.90 39.49 -9.81
C ASP A 579 -50.02 39.06 -10.79
N GLU A 580 -51.21 39.63 -10.62
CA GLU A 580 -52.37 39.44 -11.51
C GLU A 580 -52.10 39.87 -12.97
N PHE A 581 -51.04 40.65 -13.22
CA PHE A 581 -50.60 41.10 -14.55
C PHE A 581 -49.42 40.30 -15.10
N GLY A 582 -48.92 39.30 -14.36
CA GLY A 582 -47.80 38.46 -14.74
C GLY A 582 -46.40 39.04 -14.43
N GLN A 583 -46.31 40.16 -13.71
CA GLN A 583 -45.04 40.82 -13.37
C GLN A 583 -44.51 40.40 -12.00
N THR A 584 -43.20 40.30 -11.85
CA THR A 584 -42.53 40.15 -10.56
C THR A 584 -42.13 41.53 -10.01
N ASP A 585 -42.18 41.73 -8.69
CA ASP A 585 -41.75 42.96 -8.00
C ASP A 585 -40.93 42.55 -6.77
N PHE A 586 -39.65 42.89 -6.75
CA PHE A 586 -38.71 42.47 -5.71
C PHE A 586 -37.64 43.53 -5.45
N SER A 587 -37.01 43.48 -4.28
CA SER A 587 -35.85 44.32 -3.97
C SER A 587 -34.62 43.50 -3.63
N VAL A 588 -33.46 43.98 -4.07
CA VAL A 588 -32.15 43.45 -3.71
C VAL A 588 -31.47 44.50 -2.82
N THR A 589 -31.20 44.15 -1.57
CA THR A 589 -30.37 44.93 -0.66
C THR A 589 -29.03 44.23 -0.46
N TYR A 590 -27.92 44.87 -0.81
CA TYR A 590 -26.59 44.39 -0.45
C TYR A 590 -25.90 45.30 0.55
N ARG A 591 -25.08 44.71 1.42
CA ARG A 591 -24.31 45.40 2.45
C ARG A 591 -22.89 44.88 2.53
N VAL A 592 -21.94 45.77 2.76
CA VAL A 592 -20.52 45.43 3.00
C VAL A 592 -20.07 45.99 4.34
N GLY A 593 -19.45 45.14 5.16
CA GLY A 593 -18.96 45.46 6.49
C GLY A 593 -18.03 44.38 7.05
N PRO A 594 -17.79 44.35 8.37
CA PRO A 594 -16.79 43.49 8.96
C PRO A 594 -17.41 42.15 9.38
N PRO A 595 -16.74 41.00 9.16
CA PRO A 595 -17.24 39.70 9.58
C PRO A 595 -17.32 39.57 11.11
N ASP A 596 -18.48 39.16 11.63
CA ASP A 596 -18.60 38.76 13.04
C ASP A 596 -17.99 37.36 13.24
N LEU A 597 -16.72 37.33 13.65
CA LEU A 597 -16.00 36.09 13.93
C LEU A 597 -16.73 35.13 14.87
N ARG A 598 -17.62 35.61 15.75
CA ARG A 598 -18.32 34.76 16.73
C ARG A 598 -19.33 33.82 16.06
N ARG A 599 -19.74 34.09 14.82
CA ARG A 599 -20.64 33.23 14.03
C ARG A 599 -19.94 31.97 13.52
N PHE A 600 -18.62 31.96 13.41
CA PHE A 600 -17.84 30.81 12.95
C PHE A 600 -17.60 29.83 14.11
N SER A 601 -18.15 28.62 13.99
CA SER A 601 -18.05 27.59 15.01
C SER A 601 -16.62 27.04 15.17
N ASP A 602 -15.90 26.78 14.07
CA ASP A 602 -14.51 26.33 14.14
C ASP A 602 -13.58 27.45 14.66
N LYS A 603 -12.64 27.05 15.52
CA LYS A 603 -11.60 27.92 16.09
C LYS A 603 -10.45 28.16 15.10
N ARG A 604 -10.23 27.26 14.15
CA ARG A 604 -9.22 27.35 13.09
C ARG A 604 -9.61 28.44 12.09
N ASP A 605 -10.83 28.40 11.59
CA ASP A 605 -11.35 29.37 10.61
C ASP A 605 -11.30 30.80 11.18
N ARG A 606 -11.78 30.97 12.41
CA ARG A 606 -11.67 32.24 13.14
C ARG A 606 -10.23 32.75 13.23
N LYS A 607 -9.27 31.86 13.48
CA LYS A 607 -7.84 32.22 13.56
C LYS A 607 -7.29 32.55 12.17
N ALA A 608 -7.64 31.79 11.13
CA ALA A 608 -7.20 32.04 9.77
C ALA A 608 -7.72 33.39 9.25
N ILE A 609 -9.02 33.67 9.40
CA ILE A 609 -9.64 34.94 9.03
C ILE A 609 -8.99 36.11 9.80
N ALA A 610 -8.80 35.98 11.11
CA ALA A 610 -8.14 37.01 11.92
C ALA A 610 -6.67 37.26 11.51
N GLN A 611 -5.95 36.24 11.03
CA GLN A 611 -4.57 36.38 10.54
C GLN A 611 -4.48 37.11 9.18
N LEU A 612 -5.55 37.17 8.40
CA LEU A 612 -5.60 37.92 7.14
C LEU A 612 -5.81 39.43 7.33
N GLY A 613 -6.12 39.86 8.57
CA GLY A 613 -6.58 41.20 8.91
C GLY A 613 -8.07 41.34 8.65
N ILE A 614 -8.83 41.82 9.63
CA ILE A 614 -10.27 42.12 9.49
C ILE A 614 -10.39 43.62 9.32
N SER A 615 -11.28 44.07 8.43
CA SER A 615 -11.53 45.50 8.31
C SER A 615 -12.21 46.07 9.57
N ASP A 616 -11.81 47.27 9.99
CA ASP A 616 -12.47 48.04 11.05
C ASP A 616 -13.73 48.79 10.54
N ASP A 617 -14.09 48.60 9.27
CA ASP A 617 -15.19 49.31 8.61
C ASP A 617 -16.56 48.85 9.07
N ARG A 618 -17.17 49.61 10.00
CA ARG A 618 -18.58 49.49 10.32
C ARG A 618 -19.43 49.69 9.06
N TRP A 619 -20.18 48.65 8.65
CA TRP A 619 -21.14 48.60 7.53
C TRP A 619 -21.23 49.89 6.69
N ARG A 620 -20.26 50.11 5.80
CA ARG A 620 -20.12 51.38 5.06
C ARG A 620 -21.06 51.46 3.86
N ILE A 621 -21.19 50.36 3.13
CA ILE A 621 -22.01 50.27 1.92
C ILE A 621 -23.30 49.52 2.27
N SER A 622 -24.45 50.13 1.96
CA SER A 622 -25.77 49.51 2.07
C SER A 622 -26.67 50.09 0.98
N VAL A 623 -26.78 49.39 -0.15
CA VAL A 623 -27.59 49.82 -1.31
C VAL A 623 -28.79 48.90 -1.44
N SER A 624 -29.96 49.48 -1.74
CA SER A 624 -31.17 48.74 -2.07
C SER A 624 -31.67 49.20 -3.43
N THR A 625 -31.91 48.25 -4.33
CA THR A 625 -32.44 48.49 -5.67
C THR A 625 -33.74 47.69 -5.83
N ASP A 626 -34.78 48.36 -6.33
CA ASP A 626 -36.06 47.74 -6.66
C ASP A 626 -36.06 47.31 -8.14
N TYR A 627 -36.57 46.10 -8.40
CA TYR A 627 -36.62 45.48 -9.72
C TYR A 627 -38.06 45.08 -10.05
N ARG A 628 -38.38 45.13 -11.35
CA ARG A 628 -39.59 44.55 -11.91
C ARG A 628 -39.25 43.72 -13.13
N GLY A 629 -39.74 42.50 -13.15
CA GLY A 629 -39.38 41.49 -14.14
C GLY A 629 -40.60 40.80 -14.72
N GLY A 630 -40.32 39.93 -15.69
CA GLY A 630 -41.29 39.01 -16.25
C GLY A 630 -41.15 37.62 -15.68
N ASP A 631 -39.98 37.23 -15.17
CA ASP A 631 -39.65 35.83 -14.93
C ASP A 631 -39.61 35.46 -13.45
N MET A 632 -39.96 34.20 -13.18
CA MET A 632 -39.92 33.62 -11.83
C MET A 632 -38.48 33.29 -11.39
N GLN A 633 -37.53 33.37 -12.32
CA GLN A 633 -36.10 33.24 -12.12
C GLN A 633 -35.43 34.43 -12.78
N GLU A 634 -34.65 35.19 -12.02
CA GLU A 634 -34.01 36.42 -12.48
C GLU A 634 -32.52 36.35 -12.11
N PRO A 635 -31.59 36.35 -13.08
CA PRO A 635 -30.16 36.43 -12.82
C PRO A 635 -29.78 37.89 -12.55
N ILE A 636 -29.01 38.12 -11.48
CA ILE A 636 -28.60 39.45 -11.04
C ILE A 636 -27.08 39.52 -11.07
N TYR A 637 -26.56 40.53 -11.77
CA TYR A 637 -25.17 40.96 -11.64
C TYR A 637 -25.09 42.41 -11.15
N LEU A 638 -24.09 42.70 -10.31
CA LEU A 638 -23.86 44.00 -9.70
C LEU A 638 -22.35 44.27 -9.65
N SER A 639 -21.96 45.55 -9.68
CA SER A 639 -20.61 45.98 -9.34
C SER A 639 -20.64 46.87 -8.09
N VAL A 640 -19.61 46.74 -7.24
CA VAL A 640 -19.42 47.55 -6.04
C VAL A 640 -18.03 48.18 -6.09
N ASP A 641 -17.99 49.51 -5.95
CA ASP A 641 -16.75 50.27 -5.82
C ASP A 641 -16.13 50.01 -4.43
N LEU A 642 -14.86 49.59 -4.42
CA LEU A 642 -14.13 49.24 -3.20
C LEU A 642 -13.28 50.39 -2.65
N SER A 643 -13.18 51.52 -3.34
CA SER A 643 -12.25 52.61 -3.02
C SER A 643 -12.52 53.31 -1.67
N GLU A 644 -13.74 53.23 -1.15
CA GLU A 644 -14.09 53.74 0.19
C GLU A 644 -13.88 52.72 1.33
N LEU A 645 -13.41 51.50 1.03
CA LEU A 645 -13.19 50.43 2.00
C LEU A 645 -11.70 50.27 2.34
N GLY A 646 -11.40 49.97 3.60
CA GLY A 646 -10.06 49.66 4.06
C GLY A 646 -9.61 48.23 3.70
N PRO A 647 -8.30 47.96 3.72
CA PRO A 647 -7.75 46.63 3.48
C PRO A 647 -8.18 45.63 4.57
N GLY A 648 -8.18 44.34 4.23
CA GLY A 648 -8.58 43.25 5.11
C GLY A 648 -9.78 42.45 4.61
N VAL A 649 -10.27 41.55 5.45
CA VAL A 649 -11.43 40.68 5.17
C VAL A 649 -12.73 41.43 5.48
N HIS A 650 -13.63 41.41 4.49
CA HIS A 650 -14.97 41.98 4.51
C HIS A 650 -16.03 40.88 4.37
N LEU A 651 -17.23 41.18 4.85
CA LEU A 651 -18.44 40.38 4.72
C LEU A 651 -19.41 41.11 3.77
N LEU A 652 -19.71 40.49 2.64
CA LEU A 652 -20.81 40.87 1.76
C LEU A 652 -22.07 40.11 2.21
N SER A 653 -23.14 40.82 2.51
CA SER A 653 -24.47 40.27 2.78
C SER A 653 -25.44 40.74 1.71
N ILE A 654 -26.17 39.82 1.08
CA ILE A 654 -27.22 40.11 0.09
C ILE A 654 -28.55 39.58 0.64
N VAL A 655 -29.58 40.42 0.61
CA VAL A 655 -30.95 40.09 0.98
C VAL A 655 -31.84 40.41 -0.21
N VAL A 656 -32.65 39.43 -0.62
CA VAL A 656 -33.68 39.57 -1.65
C VAL A 656 -35.05 39.51 -0.98
N THR A 657 -35.93 40.46 -1.27
CA THR A 657 -37.31 40.49 -0.77
C THR A 657 -38.28 40.42 -1.93
N ASP A 658 -39.13 39.40 -1.99
CA ASP A 658 -40.32 39.41 -2.84
C ASP A 658 -41.31 40.42 -2.25
N ARG A 659 -41.64 41.48 -3.00
CA ARG A 659 -42.44 42.60 -2.48
C ARG A 659 -43.94 42.35 -2.53
N GLN A 660 -44.39 41.26 -3.16
CA GLN A 660 -45.79 40.86 -3.18
C GLN A 660 -46.16 40.03 -1.94
N THR A 661 -45.26 39.14 -1.51
CA THR A 661 -45.46 38.27 -0.35
C THR A 661 -44.77 38.75 0.92
N GLY A 662 -43.76 39.62 0.79
CA GLY A 662 -42.87 40.01 1.90
C GLY A 662 -41.89 38.92 2.33
N LEU A 663 -41.83 37.79 1.61
CA LEU A 663 -40.87 36.73 1.89
C LEU A 663 -39.45 37.16 1.49
N GLN A 664 -38.47 36.66 2.24
CA GLN A 664 -37.06 37.03 2.08
C GLN A 664 -36.16 35.81 1.98
N THR A 665 -35.11 35.94 1.17
CA THR A 665 -33.98 35.03 1.12
C THR A 665 -32.68 35.83 1.17
N TRP A 666 -31.60 35.26 1.69
CA TRP A 666 -30.35 35.99 1.90
C TRP A 666 -29.12 35.09 1.84
N ARG A 667 -27.98 35.66 1.46
CA ARG A 667 -26.67 34.98 1.49
C ARG A 667 -25.59 35.92 2.00
N GLU A 668 -24.60 35.33 2.66
CA GLU A 668 -23.38 36.01 3.11
C GLU A 668 -22.16 35.35 2.45
N THR A 669 -21.15 36.14 2.08
CA THR A 669 -19.87 35.64 1.57
C THR A 669 -18.72 36.55 2.01
N LEU A 670 -17.53 35.97 2.18
CA LEU A 670 -16.32 36.69 2.53
C LEU A 670 -15.48 37.02 1.31
N PHE A 671 -14.87 38.19 1.31
CA PHE A 671 -13.85 38.62 0.37
C PHE A 671 -12.76 39.44 1.08
N ARG A 672 -11.65 39.68 0.38
CA ARG A 672 -10.49 40.42 0.92
C ARG A 672 -10.09 41.57 0.00
N ILE A 673 -9.79 42.71 0.59
CA ILE A 673 -9.09 43.82 -0.06
C ILE A 673 -7.62 43.79 0.40
N LEU A 674 -6.68 43.95 -0.54
CA LEU A 674 -5.23 43.87 -0.29
C LEU A 674 -4.63 45.14 0.32
#